data_AF-A0A1Q7ZXN1-F1
#
_entry.id   AF-A0A1Q7ZXN1-F1
#
_cell.length_a   1.000
_cell.length_b   1.000
_cell.length_c   1.000
_cell.angle_alpha   90.00
_cell.angle_beta   90.00
_cell.angle_gamma   90.00
#
_symmetry.space_group_name_H-M   'P 1'
#
loop_
_entity.id
_entity.type
_entity.pdbx_description
1 polymer ?
#
loop_
_entity_poly.entity_id
_entity_poly.type
_entity_poly.pdbx_seq_one_letter_code
_entity_poly.pdbx_strand_id
1 'polypeptide(L)'
;MVIGIMENHGYSEIIASSSAPYENALAQQNALMTQSYAIGHPSEPNYHELWSGSNQGVTDDSCPHTFTTPSLGQQLISAGRSVVTYSESMPSDGFLGCTGSANGGNYARKHNPGADWVVSQDAAHNKTYNAWPSDFTTLPTVALVVPNLCNDMHDCSIGTGDAWLAAHWQPYVAWAKTHNSLAILTFDEDGGGSNQIYTVFAGAGVTPGQYSEHITHYNVLRTVESFYGLPGIAGAATLSPITDVFGVVTPPSPSPSPTPTPTPTPTPTPTPIPTPTPTPTPTPTPTPTPTPTPTPTPTPTPTPPPTPTPTPDPYPGGGPALVQAVGANEAVNSTTLSASFAAPTTAGDLLALEASVYGKSNQINQVTDSAGNTWVRGQGFFQHGHYSDGELWYAANAKSATTVTLTLRVAATVAVQIEEFSGVATSNPVVDVLAGASDKSTLADSGMVTPTVANNLAIGWAAGHGSTQTMTPNAAGYTNFAQQTSTSSTPVTLVTGYQLLSSTSAQHFSASFGKGMYWAGGVTLFRAARPKPLPSPSPTPTPTPTSTSTPTPTPTPTPTPTPTPTPSPSPSPSPSPSPSGSCYLVPPIRAAFYYPWYPENWTENGIYPATHYNPGPGFYSLDSSSGGLAIERSHIAAMQYGRIQAGIASWWGQGSRTDIRIADLLAAANGTQFCWTLYYEPAITGGSAQIASDLAYIQSHYATNPNFLHVNGKPVLFVYSRAVASCTDTATWNAANDGRFYLNLQVFGGYTGCASQPDNWHQYGPAVAADHQSGHSYSISPGFYKYSEASPRLARDIARWQQNVAAMVASNEPWQLITTFNEWLEGTSVENAVEWQSASGQGTYLDALRG
;
A
#
# COMPACT_ATOMS: atom_id res chain seq x y z
N MET A 1 -9.68 -16.64 -12.51
CA MET A 1 -10.10 -15.77 -13.62
C MET A 1 -9.17 -16.00 -14.82
N VAL A 2 -9.59 -15.61 -16.01
CA VAL A 2 -8.79 -15.75 -17.24
C VAL A 2 -8.91 -14.50 -18.08
N ILE A 3 -7.78 -14.01 -18.56
CA ILE A 3 -7.67 -12.91 -19.53
C ILE A 3 -7.27 -13.51 -20.89
N GLY A 4 -8.00 -13.18 -21.94
CA GLY A 4 -7.63 -13.48 -23.33
C GLY A 4 -7.24 -12.18 -24.04
N ILE A 5 -6.15 -12.22 -24.82
CA ILE A 5 -5.72 -11.10 -25.66
C ILE A 5 -5.73 -11.53 -27.13
N MET A 6 -6.34 -10.70 -27.96
CA MET A 6 -6.34 -10.77 -29.43
C MET A 6 -5.56 -9.59 -29.99
N GLU A 7 -5.29 -9.59 -31.29
CA GLU A 7 -4.30 -8.70 -31.91
C GLU A 7 -4.90 -7.76 -32.95
N ASN A 8 -4.39 -6.53 -33.05
CA ASN A 8 -4.40 -5.69 -34.25
C ASN A 8 -5.77 -5.40 -34.92
N HIS A 9 -6.86 -5.30 -34.14
CA HIS A 9 -8.16 -4.86 -34.67
C HIS A 9 -8.84 -3.87 -33.73
N GLY A 10 -9.34 -2.79 -34.30
CA GLY A 10 -10.07 -1.77 -33.56
C GLY A 10 -11.48 -2.20 -33.15
N TYR A 11 -12.03 -1.51 -32.15
CA TYR A 11 -13.39 -1.71 -31.64
C TYR A 11 -14.44 -1.74 -32.76
N SER A 12 -14.33 -0.84 -33.73
CA SER A 12 -15.28 -0.71 -34.86
C SER A 12 -15.13 -1.79 -35.93
N GLU A 13 -14.01 -2.52 -35.95
CA GLU A 13 -13.77 -3.64 -36.87
C GLU A 13 -14.38 -4.95 -36.34
N ILE A 14 -14.53 -5.04 -35.02
CA ILE A 14 -15.16 -6.17 -34.34
C ILE A 14 -16.67 -5.93 -34.16
N ILE A 15 -17.07 -4.80 -33.55
CA ILE A 15 -18.47 -4.53 -33.24
C ILE A 15 -19.30 -4.29 -34.50
N ALA A 16 -20.45 -4.97 -34.58
CA ALA A 16 -21.37 -5.04 -35.72
C ALA A 16 -20.76 -5.66 -37.00
N SER A 17 -19.56 -6.24 -36.93
CA SER A 17 -18.93 -6.92 -38.05
C SER A 17 -19.51 -8.32 -38.27
N SER A 18 -19.91 -8.60 -39.51
CA SER A 18 -20.33 -9.95 -39.92
C SER A 18 -19.22 -11.00 -39.88
N SER A 19 -17.96 -10.57 -39.73
CA SER A 19 -16.80 -11.45 -39.58
C SER A 19 -16.51 -11.83 -38.12
N ALA A 20 -17.17 -11.20 -37.15
CA ALA A 20 -16.98 -11.41 -35.71
C ALA A 20 -18.30 -11.84 -35.00
N PRO A 21 -19.06 -12.84 -35.51
CA PRO A 21 -20.38 -13.18 -34.96
C PRO A 21 -20.35 -13.61 -33.48
N TYR A 22 -19.29 -14.28 -33.03
CA TYR A 22 -19.11 -14.70 -31.65
C TYR A 22 -18.73 -13.53 -30.73
N GLU A 23 -17.76 -12.67 -31.07
CA GLU A 23 -17.45 -11.52 -30.20
C GLU A 23 -18.61 -10.52 -30.14
N ASN A 24 -19.38 -10.38 -31.22
CA ASN A 24 -20.63 -9.61 -31.20
C ASN A 24 -21.67 -10.22 -30.26
N ALA A 25 -21.80 -11.56 -30.26
CA ALA A 25 -22.67 -12.24 -29.30
C ALA A 25 -22.18 -12.05 -27.86
N LEU A 26 -20.87 -12.10 -27.61
CA LEU A 26 -20.28 -11.81 -26.30
C LEU A 26 -20.58 -10.39 -25.84
N ALA A 27 -20.37 -9.40 -26.71
CA ALA A 27 -20.65 -7.99 -26.45
C ALA A 27 -22.11 -7.73 -26.09
N GLN A 28 -23.05 -8.41 -26.75
CA GLN A 28 -24.49 -8.27 -26.47
C GLN A 28 -24.92 -8.96 -25.18
N GLN A 29 -24.26 -10.05 -24.80
CA GLN A 29 -24.66 -10.89 -23.68
C GLN A 29 -23.96 -10.58 -22.36
N ASN A 30 -22.98 -9.68 -22.36
CA ASN A 30 -22.14 -9.40 -21.19
C ASN A 30 -21.79 -7.90 -21.10
N ALA A 31 -20.81 -7.53 -20.26
CA ALA A 31 -20.41 -6.14 -20.07
C ALA A 31 -19.36 -5.72 -21.10
N LEU A 32 -19.79 -4.92 -22.08
CA LEU A 32 -18.94 -4.36 -23.13
C LEU A 32 -18.42 -2.98 -22.72
N MET A 33 -17.10 -2.82 -22.73
CA MET A 33 -16.45 -1.53 -22.52
C MET A 33 -16.36 -0.77 -23.85
N THR A 34 -17.22 0.22 -24.02
CA THR A 34 -17.34 1.00 -25.27
C THR A 34 -16.27 2.08 -25.42
N GLN A 35 -15.53 2.37 -24.35
CA GLN A 35 -14.46 3.37 -24.29
C GLN A 35 -13.16 2.74 -23.75
N SER A 36 -12.82 1.55 -24.24
CA SER A 36 -11.55 0.88 -23.94
C SER A 36 -10.48 1.27 -24.95
N TYR A 37 -9.29 1.60 -24.46
CA TYR A 37 -8.17 2.05 -25.29
C TYR A 37 -6.86 1.33 -24.95
N ALA A 38 -6.16 0.89 -26.00
CA ALA A 38 -4.75 0.51 -25.90
C ALA A 38 -3.90 1.75 -25.59
N ILE A 39 -2.71 1.57 -25.00
CA ILE A 39 -1.89 2.73 -24.61
C ILE A 39 -1.11 3.26 -25.80
N GLY A 40 -0.59 2.38 -26.67
CA GLY A 40 0.29 2.76 -27.76
C GLY A 40 0.43 1.67 -28.80
N HIS A 41 1.45 1.85 -29.64
CA HIS A 41 1.90 0.88 -30.63
C HIS A 41 3.41 0.71 -30.50
N PRO A 42 3.99 -0.45 -30.86
CA PRO A 42 3.34 -1.68 -31.37
C PRO A 42 2.83 -2.62 -30.26
N SER A 43 2.53 -3.88 -30.61
CA SER A 43 1.91 -4.90 -29.74
C SER A 43 2.63 -5.14 -28.41
N GLU A 44 3.94 -5.39 -28.42
CA GLU A 44 4.69 -5.85 -27.23
C GLU A 44 4.56 -4.93 -26.00
N PRO A 45 4.69 -3.59 -26.13
CA PRO A 45 4.39 -2.65 -25.05
C PRO A 45 3.03 -2.87 -24.37
N ASN A 46 1.97 -3.16 -25.13
CA ASN A 46 0.62 -3.31 -24.58
C ASN A 46 0.49 -4.55 -23.68
N TYR A 47 1.18 -5.65 -24.02
CA TYR A 47 1.25 -6.83 -23.15
C TYR A 47 2.00 -6.53 -21.86
N HIS A 48 3.10 -5.78 -21.93
CA HIS A 48 3.86 -5.39 -20.73
C HIS A 48 3.04 -4.47 -19.84
N GLU A 49 2.24 -3.58 -20.42
CA GLU A 49 1.40 -2.64 -19.70
C GLU A 49 0.24 -3.31 -18.97
N LEU A 50 -0.43 -4.26 -19.61
CA LEU A 50 -1.45 -5.07 -18.96
C LEU A 50 -0.85 -6.01 -17.89
N TRP A 51 0.41 -6.44 -18.05
CA TRP A 51 1.05 -7.36 -17.12
C TRP A 51 1.77 -6.68 -15.95
N SER A 52 2.23 -5.45 -16.11
CA SER A 52 3.14 -4.78 -15.16
C SER A 52 2.84 -3.31 -14.90
N GLY A 53 1.80 -2.76 -15.54
CA GLY A 53 1.44 -1.35 -15.41
C GLY A 53 2.44 -0.40 -16.08
N SER A 54 3.37 -0.92 -16.89
CA SER A 54 4.36 -0.14 -17.61
C SER A 54 4.84 -0.92 -18.83
N ASN A 55 5.15 -0.22 -19.91
CA ASN A 55 5.81 -0.79 -21.09
C ASN A 55 7.28 -1.18 -20.85
N GLN A 56 7.80 -1.04 -19.61
CA GLN A 56 9.19 -1.33 -19.25
C GLN A 56 10.25 -0.56 -20.06
N GLY A 57 9.85 0.55 -20.70
CA GLY A 57 10.69 1.31 -21.62
C GLY A 57 10.86 0.65 -22.99
N VAL A 58 10.09 -0.40 -23.29
CA VAL A 58 9.96 -1.00 -24.62
C VAL A 58 9.00 -0.14 -25.44
N THR A 59 9.41 0.21 -26.66
CA THR A 59 8.64 1.06 -27.59
C THR A 59 8.56 0.43 -28.98
N ASP A 60 8.98 -0.82 -29.11
CA ASP A 60 9.01 -1.61 -30.34
C ASP A 60 8.69 -3.08 -30.03
N ASP A 61 8.68 -3.94 -31.05
CA ASP A 61 8.50 -5.39 -30.92
C ASP A 61 9.86 -6.12 -30.82
N SER A 62 10.84 -5.51 -30.13
CA SER A 62 12.18 -6.09 -30.06
C SER A 62 12.20 -7.29 -29.10
N CYS A 63 12.91 -8.36 -29.49
CA CYS A 63 12.96 -9.57 -28.69
C CYS A 63 14.38 -10.16 -28.68
N PRO A 64 14.86 -10.74 -27.55
CA PRO A 64 14.13 -10.97 -26.29
C PRO A 64 14.30 -9.87 -25.24
N HIS A 65 13.27 -9.72 -24.42
CA HIS A 65 13.33 -8.92 -23.19
C HIS A 65 13.44 -9.81 -21.94
N THR A 66 13.89 -9.26 -20.81
CA THR A 66 13.85 -9.96 -19.52
C THR A 66 13.81 -8.94 -18.40
N PHE A 67 12.80 -9.04 -17.54
CA PHE A 67 12.52 -8.07 -16.50
C PHE A 67 12.47 -8.72 -15.12
N THR A 68 12.87 -7.94 -14.13
CA THR A 68 12.77 -8.25 -12.69
C THR A 68 11.94 -7.20 -11.95
N THR A 69 11.35 -6.27 -12.67
CA THR A 69 10.44 -5.24 -12.14
C THR A 69 9.13 -5.89 -11.66
N PRO A 70 8.35 -5.20 -10.80
CA PRO A 70 7.04 -5.70 -10.38
C PRO A 70 6.14 -6.03 -11.57
N SER A 71 5.40 -7.13 -11.46
CA SER A 71 4.36 -7.55 -12.41
C SER A 71 3.23 -8.26 -11.69
N LEU A 72 2.10 -8.42 -12.36
CA LEU A 72 0.96 -9.22 -11.90
C LEU A 72 1.39 -10.64 -11.54
N GLY A 73 2.25 -11.25 -12.37
CA GLY A 73 2.83 -12.55 -12.11
C GLY A 73 3.60 -12.59 -10.78
N GLN A 74 4.48 -11.61 -10.56
CA GLN A 74 5.23 -11.49 -9.29
C GLN A 74 4.30 -11.30 -8.09
N GLN A 75 3.31 -10.43 -8.19
CA GLN A 75 2.40 -10.15 -7.08
C GLN A 75 1.57 -11.37 -6.67
N LEU A 76 1.04 -12.10 -7.66
CA LEU A 76 0.26 -13.31 -7.41
C LEU A 76 1.12 -14.39 -6.76
N ILE A 77 2.32 -14.65 -7.31
CA ILE A 77 3.25 -15.66 -6.76
C ILE A 77 3.65 -15.27 -5.33
N SER A 78 4.01 -14.01 -5.09
CA SER A 78 4.34 -13.50 -3.75
C SER A 78 3.18 -13.61 -2.76
N ALA A 79 1.93 -13.49 -3.23
CA ALA A 79 0.73 -13.64 -2.42
C ALA A 79 0.30 -15.11 -2.22
N GLY A 80 1.11 -16.08 -2.67
CA GLY A 80 0.77 -17.51 -2.61
C GLY A 80 -0.39 -17.90 -3.51
N ARG A 81 -0.62 -17.14 -4.60
CA ARG A 81 -1.62 -17.41 -5.63
C ARG A 81 -0.96 -17.99 -6.87
N SER A 82 -1.68 -18.85 -7.57
CA SER A 82 -1.21 -19.46 -8.81
C SER A 82 -1.48 -18.56 -10.02
N VAL A 83 -0.51 -18.46 -10.91
CA VAL A 83 -0.62 -17.69 -12.16
C VAL A 83 -0.01 -18.49 -13.31
N VAL A 84 -0.63 -18.49 -14.48
CA VAL A 84 -0.07 -19.16 -15.67
C VAL A 84 -0.38 -18.38 -16.95
N THR A 85 0.60 -18.23 -17.84
CA THR A 85 0.35 -17.83 -19.23
C THR A 85 0.24 -19.08 -20.11
N TYR A 86 -0.78 -19.16 -20.96
CA TYR A 86 -1.01 -20.23 -21.91
C TYR A 86 -0.91 -19.68 -23.33
N SER A 87 0.16 -20.03 -24.04
CA SER A 87 0.39 -19.58 -25.41
C SER A 87 0.22 -20.72 -26.42
N GLU A 88 -0.63 -20.51 -27.42
CA GLU A 88 -0.84 -21.48 -28.48
C GLU A 88 0.37 -21.54 -29.41
N SER A 89 0.69 -22.74 -29.89
CA SER A 89 1.85 -23.01 -30.76
C SER A 89 3.22 -22.70 -30.15
N MET A 90 3.29 -22.39 -28.85
CA MET A 90 4.56 -22.28 -28.13
C MET A 90 5.25 -23.67 -28.12
N PRO A 91 6.55 -23.77 -28.49
CA PRO A 91 7.21 -25.07 -28.69
C PRO A 91 7.26 -26.00 -27.47
N SER A 92 7.38 -25.46 -26.26
CA SER A 92 7.43 -26.21 -25.00
C SER A 92 7.08 -25.32 -23.82
N ASP A 93 6.66 -25.91 -22.68
CA ASP A 93 6.51 -25.16 -21.43
C ASP A 93 7.86 -24.50 -21.05
N GLY A 94 7.81 -23.24 -20.62
CA GLY A 94 9.00 -22.43 -20.29
C GLY A 94 9.83 -21.98 -21.50
N PHE A 95 9.29 -22.02 -22.72
CA PHE A 95 10.01 -21.59 -23.91
C PHE A 95 10.25 -20.07 -23.90
N LEU A 96 11.51 -19.67 -24.14
CA LEU A 96 11.97 -18.27 -24.11
C LEU A 96 12.46 -17.77 -25.48
N GLY A 97 12.30 -18.55 -26.56
CA GLY A 97 12.67 -18.10 -27.90
C GLY A 97 11.69 -17.06 -28.44
N CYS A 98 12.19 -16.15 -29.30
CA CYS A 98 11.36 -15.05 -29.82
C CYS A 98 10.22 -15.49 -30.73
N THR A 99 10.45 -16.54 -31.50
CA THR A 99 9.42 -17.16 -32.34
C THR A 99 9.48 -18.67 -32.17
N GLY A 100 8.35 -19.32 -32.45
CA GLY A 100 8.24 -20.77 -32.40
C GLY A 100 7.12 -21.25 -33.30
N SER A 101 7.09 -22.56 -33.54
CA SER A 101 5.96 -23.19 -34.21
C SER A 101 5.72 -24.56 -33.59
N ALA A 102 4.46 -24.85 -33.31
CA ALA A 102 3.99 -26.15 -32.87
C ALA A 102 2.54 -26.32 -33.35
N ASN A 103 2.11 -27.57 -33.56
CA ASN A 103 0.75 -27.92 -33.98
C ASN A 103 0.26 -27.19 -35.26
N GLY A 104 1.18 -26.76 -36.14
CA GLY A 104 0.87 -26.09 -37.40
C GLY A 104 0.60 -24.59 -37.30
N GLY A 105 0.75 -23.97 -36.12
CA GLY A 105 0.64 -22.52 -35.93
C GLY A 105 1.98 -21.85 -35.58
N ASN A 106 1.98 -20.52 -35.54
CA ASN A 106 3.16 -19.71 -35.23
C ASN A 106 2.99 -18.97 -33.89
N TYR A 107 3.98 -19.11 -33.02
CA TYR A 107 4.07 -18.43 -31.74
C TYR A 107 5.04 -17.24 -31.83
N ALA A 108 4.68 -16.13 -31.19
CA ALA A 108 5.53 -14.97 -31.00
C ALA A 108 5.64 -14.63 -29.51
N ARG A 109 6.87 -14.46 -29.04
CA ARG A 109 7.15 -14.13 -27.64
C ARG A 109 6.68 -12.74 -27.24
N LYS A 110 6.67 -11.79 -28.17
CA LYS A 110 6.15 -10.44 -27.96
C LYS A 110 4.70 -10.41 -27.43
N HIS A 111 3.93 -11.48 -27.64
CA HIS A 111 2.56 -11.62 -27.14
C HIS A 111 2.50 -12.43 -25.81
N ASN A 112 3.63 -12.83 -25.22
CA ASN A 112 3.70 -13.68 -24.03
C ASN A 112 4.52 -13.02 -22.90
N PRO A 113 3.90 -12.15 -22.08
CA PRO A 113 4.60 -11.49 -20.98
C PRO A 113 5.07 -12.47 -19.90
N GLY A 114 4.54 -13.69 -19.83
CA GLY A 114 5.02 -14.73 -18.92
C GLY A 114 6.47 -15.14 -19.20
N ALA A 115 6.89 -15.09 -20.47
CA ALA A 115 8.25 -15.35 -20.90
C ALA A 115 9.20 -14.16 -20.60
N ASP A 116 8.70 -12.96 -20.33
CA ASP A 116 9.54 -11.77 -20.15
C ASP A 116 9.89 -11.47 -18.70
N TRP A 117 9.17 -12.03 -17.72
CA TRP A 117 9.49 -11.86 -16.30
C TRP A 117 10.19 -13.06 -15.69
N VAL A 118 11.36 -12.83 -15.08
CA VAL A 118 12.18 -13.88 -14.46
C VAL A 118 11.37 -14.79 -13.52
N VAL A 119 10.40 -14.22 -12.78
CA VAL A 119 9.56 -14.96 -11.82
C VAL A 119 8.59 -15.95 -12.49
N SER A 120 8.25 -15.76 -13.76
CA SER A 120 7.22 -16.54 -14.47
C SER A 120 7.75 -17.27 -15.71
N GLN A 121 9.05 -17.18 -16.00
CA GLN A 121 9.68 -17.80 -17.17
C GLN A 121 9.71 -19.33 -17.14
N ASP A 122 9.56 -19.93 -15.96
CA ASP A 122 9.66 -21.38 -15.79
C ASP A 122 8.45 -22.15 -16.36
N ALA A 123 8.62 -23.47 -16.52
CA ALA A 123 7.61 -24.35 -17.09
C ALA A 123 6.33 -24.52 -16.23
N ALA A 124 6.32 -24.08 -14.97
CA ALA A 124 5.12 -24.10 -14.13
C ALA A 124 4.21 -22.89 -14.43
N HIS A 125 4.80 -21.75 -14.79
CA HIS A 125 4.08 -20.48 -14.96
C HIS A 125 3.94 -20.04 -16.43
N ASN A 126 4.83 -20.46 -17.33
CA ASN A 126 4.74 -20.19 -18.78
C ASN A 126 4.48 -21.50 -19.54
N LYS A 127 3.23 -21.73 -19.94
CA LYS A 127 2.77 -23.02 -20.48
C LYS A 127 2.30 -22.94 -21.92
N THR A 128 2.43 -24.06 -22.62
CA THR A 128 1.78 -24.23 -23.93
C THR A 128 0.27 -24.30 -23.77
N TYR A 129 -0.49 -23.86 -24.77
CA TYR A 129 -1.95 -23.99 -24.75
C TYR A 129 -2.43 -25.44 -24.72
N ASN A 130 -1.59 -26.42 -25.08
CA ASN A 130 -1.90 -27.84 -24.90
C ASN A 130 -2.10 -28.25 -23.43
N ALA A 131 -1.58 -27.45 -22.49
CA ALA A 131 -1.81 -27.64 -21.05
C ALA A 131 -3.12 -26.98 -20.56
N TRP A 132 -3.86 -26.30 -21.43
CA TRP A 132 -5.16 -25.72 -21.09
C TRP A 132 -6.13 -26.82 -20.63
N PRO A 133 -6.69 -26.73 -19.42
CA PRO A 133 -7.45 -27.83 -18.87
C PRO A 133 -8.85 -27.91 -19.47
N SER A 134 -9.34 -29.13 -19.68
CA SER A 134 -10.76 -29.36 -19.97
C SER A 134 -11.64 -29.26 -18.72
N ASP A 135 -11.05 -29.42 -17.54
CA ASP A 135 -11.68 -29.19 -16.24
C ASP A 135 -11.24 -27.84 -15.67
N PHE A 136 -12.09 -26.82 -15.85
CA PHE A 136 -11.80 -25.46 -15.44
C PHE A 136 -11.71 -25.25 -13.91
N THR A 137 -12.09 -26.24 -13.10
CA THR A 137 -11.87 -26.18 -11.63
C THR A 137 -10.39 -26.27 -11.26
N THR A 138 -9.54 -26.72 -12.19
CA THR A 138 -8.08 -26.87 -12.02
C THR A 138 -7.28 -25.65 -12.50
N LEU A 139 -7.96 -24.61 -13.01
CA LEU A 139 -7.31 -23.39 -13.47
C LEU A 139 -6.52 -22.71 -12.35
N PRO A 140 -5.44 -21.97 -12.68
CA PRO A 140 -4.76 -21.11 -11.72
C PRO A 140 -5.69 -19.99 -11.24
N THR A 141 -5.25 -19.27 -10.21
CA THR A 141 -5.96 -18.10 -9.69
C THR A 141 -6.18 -17.08 -10.82
N VAL A 142 -5.12 -16.78 -11.58
CA VAL A 142 -5.19 -15.97 -12.80
C VAL A 142 -4.51 -16.71 -13.95
N ALA A 143 -5.15 -16.76 -15.11
CA ALA A 143 -4.50 -17.20 -16.34
C ALA A 143 -4.54 -16.09 -17.41
N LEU A 144 -3.48 -16.01 -18.21
CA LEU A 144 -3.49 -15.28 -19.47
C LEU A 144 -3.50 -16.29 -20.62
N VAL A 145 -4.36 -16.14 -21.61
CA VAL A 145 -4.45 -17.00 -22.78
C VAL A 145 -4.16 -16.16 -24.03
N VAL A 146 -3.23 -16.64 -24.84
CA VAL A 146 -2.78 -15.96 -26.05
C VAL A 146 -2.80 -16.97 -27.19
N PRO A 147 -3.69 -16.82 -28.20
CA PRO A 147 -3.70 -17.67 -29.38
C PRO A 147 -2.42 -17.49 -30.22
N ASN A 148 -2.26 -18.31 -31.26
CA ASN A 148 -1.14 -18.18 -32.18
C ASN A 148 -1.37 -17.00 -33.14
N LEU A 149 -0.34 -16.57 -33.87
CA LEU A 149 -0.39 -15.40 -34.76
C LEU A 149 -1.52 -15.41 -35.81
N CYS A 150 -2.11 -16.57 -36.13
CA CYS A 150 -3.28 -16.62 -37.00
C CYS A 150 -4.57 -16.52 -36.19
N ASN A 151 -4.67 -17.27 -35.09
CA ASN A 151 -5.87 -17.35 -34.28
C ASN A 151 -6.08 -16.12 -33.39
N ASP A 152 -5.04 -15.34 -33.11
CA ASP A 152 -5.13 -14.05 -32.40
C ASP A 152 -5.57 -12.91 -33.35
N MET A 153 -5.70 -13.19 -34.65
CA MET A 153 -6.05 -12.27 -35.74
C MET A 153 -4.92 -11.35 -36.23
N HIS A 154 -3.67 -11.59 -35.82
CA HIS A 154 -2.52 -10.81 -36.31
C HIS A 154 -2.23 -11.06 -37.80
N ASP A 155 -2.11 -12.33 -38.19
CA ASP A 155 -1.74 -12.76 -39.55
C ASP A 155 -2.93 -13.27 -40.38
N CYS A 156 -4.08 -13.46 -39.74
CA CYS A 156 -5.27 -14.04 -40.36
C CYS A 156 -6.52 -13.15 -40.15
N SER A 157 -7.60 -13.48 -40.84
CA SER A 157 -8.83 -12.67 -40.79
C SER A 157 -9.50 -12.72 -39.42
N ILE A 158 -10.27 -11.66 -39.11
CA ILE A 158 -11.17 -11.60 -37.95
C ILE A 158 -12.00 -12.89 -37.82
N GLY A 159 -12.58 -13.38 -38.92
CA GLY A 159 -13.38 -14.62 -38.91
C GLY A 159 -12.62 -15.88 -38.54
N THR A 160 -11.29 -15.90 -38.68
CA THR A 160 -10.45 -17.01 -38.22
C THR A 160 -10.31 -16.98 -36.70
N GLY A 161 -9.98 -15.82 -36.13
CA GLY A 161 -9.88 -15.67 -34.68
C GLY A 161 -11.22 -15.80 -33.95
N ASP A 162 -12.30 -15.26 -34.52
CA ASP A 162 -13.67 -15.41 -34.01
C ASP A 162 -14.07 -16.88 -33.92
N ALA A 163 -13.81 -17.66 -34.98
CA ALA A 163 -14.08 -19.09 -34.99
C ALA A 163 -13.25 -19.85 -33.95
N TRP A 164 -11.99 -19.44 -33.74
CA TRP A 164 -11.15 -20.00 -32.69
C TRP A 164 -11.70 -19.70 -31.30
N LEU A 165 -12.08 -18.45 -31.03
CA LEU A 165 -12.70 -18.05 -29.77
C LEU A 165 -14.02 -18.80 -29.53
N ALA A 166 -14.85 -18.96 -30.55
CA ALA A 166 -16.09 -19.74 -30.46
C ALA A 166 -15.84 -21.22 -30.10
N ALA A 167 -14.76 -21.82 -30.63
CA ALA A 167 -14.43 -23.23 -30.39
C ALA A 167 -13.68 -23.47 -29.07
N HIS A 168 -12.78 -22.55 -28.68
CA HIS A 168 -11.79 -22.77 -27.63
C HIS A 168 -12.01 -21.91 -26.38
N TRP A 169 -12.52 -20.68 -26.53
CA TRP A 169 -12.78 -19.74 -25.42
C TRP A 169 -14.19 -19.88 -24.85
N GLN A 170 -15.20 -20.07 -25.71
CA GLN A 170 -16.60 -20.18 -25.30
C GLN A 170 -16.89 -21.24 -24.22
N PRO A 171 -16.28 -22.44 -24.23
CA PRO A 171 -16.49 -23.39 -23.14
C PRO A 171 -16.13 -22.82 -21.77
N TYR A 172 -15.04 -22.05 -21.68
CA TYR A 172 -14.65 -21.38 -20.44
C TYR A 172 -15.60 -20.23 -20.08
N VAL A 173 -16.00 -19.41 -21.06
CA VAL A 173 -16.98 -18.32 -20.81
C VAL A 173 -18.29 -18.87 -20.26
N ALA A 174 -18.82 -19.94 -20.85
CA ALA A 174 -20.03 -20.60 -20.38
C ALA A 174 -19.88 -21.15 -18.95
N TRP A 175 -18.72 -21.73 -18.63
CA TRP A 175 -18.41 -22.20 -17.28
C TRP A 175 -18.29 -21.04 -16.29
N ALA A 176 -17.57 -19.98 -16.64
CA ALA A 176 -17.37 -18.80 -15.81
C ALA A 176 -18.68 -18.09 -15.44
N LYS A 177 -19.70 -18.10 -16.32
CA LYS A 177 -21.03 -17.55 -16.02
C LYS A 177 -21.75 -18.24 -14.85
N THR A 178 -21.41 -19.49 -14.56
CA THR A 178 -22.07 -20.31 -13.53
C THR A 178 -21.19 -20.61 -12.31
N HIS A 179 -19.94 -20.18 -12.33
CA HIS A 179 -18.95 -20.40 -11.29
C HIS A 179 -18.35 -19.06 -10.85
N ASN A 180 -17.76 -18.99 -9.66
CA ASN A 180 -17.08 -17.77 -9.20
C ASN A 180 -15.78 -17.51 -9.98
N SER A 181 -15.91 -17.16 -11.26
CA SER A 181 -14.82 -16.88 -12.17
C SER A 181 -15.24 -15.82 -13.19
N LEU A 182 -14.23 -15.19 -13.77
CA LEU A 182 -14.33 -14.08 -14.69
C LEU A 182 -13.51 -14.38 -15.95
N ALA A 183 -14.09 -14.11 -17.10
CA ALA A 183 -13.46 -14.07 -18.41
C ALA A 183 -13.37 -12.61 -18.86
N ILE A 184 -12.15 -12.16 -19.16
CA ILE A 184 -11.90 -10.84 -19.75
C ILE A 184 -11.30 -11.10 -21.12
N LEU A 185 -11.92 -10.61 -22.18
CA LEU A 185 -11.36 -10.67 -23.54
C LEU A 185 -11.09 -9.25 -24.01
N THR A 186 -9.84 -8.97 -24.38
CA THR A 186 -9.38 -7.66 -24.86
C THR A 186 -8.54 -7.80 -26.13
N PHE A 187 -8.27 -6.69 -26.81
CA PHE A 187 -7.26 -6.59 -27.87
C PHE A 187 -6.04 -5.83 -27.36
N ASP A 188 -4.87 -6.08 -27.91
CA ASP A 188 -3.63 -5.39 -27.55
C ASP A 188 -3.62 -3.93 -28.06
N GLU A 189 -3.99 -3.71 -29.33
CA GLU A 189 -4.04 -2.45 -30.07
C GLU A 189 -5.00 -2.53 -31.27
N ASP A 190 -5.15 -1.44 -32.04
CA ASP A 190 -6.06 -1.37 -33.20
C ASP A 190 -5.36 -1.38 -34.58
N GLY A 191 -4.08 -1.74 -34.65
CA GLY A 191 -3.35 -1.83 -35.92
C GLY A 191 -3.02 -0.48 -36.60
N GLY A 192 -3.20 0.66 -35.92
CA GLY A 192 -2.70 1.98 -36.35
C GLY A 192 -3.74 3.11 -36.42
N GLY A 193 -4.86 2.97 -35.70
CA GLY A 193 -5.98 3.89 -35.64
C GLY A 193 -5.99 4.80 -34.41
N SER A 194 -7.15 4.93 -33.76
CA SER A 194 -7.34 5.73 -32.54
C SER A 194 -7.01 4.98 -31.25
N ASN A 195 -6.51 3.76 -31.36
CA ASN A 195 -6.27 2.79 -30.31
C ASN A 195 -7.51 2.44 -29.47
N GLN A 196 -8.70 2.55 -30.06
CA GLN A 196 -9.93 2.11 -29.40
C GLN A 196 -10.09 0.61 -29.64
N ILE A 197 -10.10 -0.19 -28.58
CA ILE A 197 -10.04 -1.65 -28.63
C ILE A 197 -11.34 -2.28 -28.10
N TYR A 198 -11.60 -3.51 -28.53
CA TYR A 198 -12.68 -4.33 -27.97
C TYR A 198 -12.25 -4.87 -26.60
N THR A 199 -13.06 -4.62 -25.55
CA THR A 199 -12.89 -5.23 -24.22
C THR A 199 -14.25 -5.65 -23.67
N VAL A 200 -14.40 -6.93 -23.32
CA VAL A 200 -15.62 -7.48 -22.72
C VAL A 200 -15.32 -8.27 -21.45
N PHE A 201 -16.14 -8.07 -20.43
CA PHE A 201 -16.15 -8.86 -19.20
C PHE A 201 -17.31 -9.83 -19.26
N ALA A 202 -17.09 -11.10 -18.93
CA ALA A 202 -18.11 -12.14 -18.88
C ALA A 202 -17.86 -13.09 -17.70
N GLY A 203 -18.87 -13.43 -16.91
CA GLY A 203 -18.69 -14.31 -15.76
C GLY A 203 -19.82 -14.19 -14.76
N ALA A 204 -19.74 -14.95 -13.67
CA ALA A 204 -20.74 -14.86 -12.60
C ALA A 204 -20.70 -13.46 -11.98
N GLY A 205 -21.89 -12.86 -11.84
CA GLY A 205 -22.03 -11.51 -11.28
C GLY A 205 -21.72 -10.38 -12.24
N VAL A 206 -21.33 -10.65 -13.50
CA VAL A 206 -21.23 -9.61 -14.52
C VAL A 206 -22.62 -9.21 -15.00
N THR A 207 -22.91 -7.91 -14.98
CA THR A 207 -24.17 -7.35 -15.49
C THR A 207 -24.03 -7.07 -16.98
N PRO A 208 -24.87 -7.69 -17.84
CA PRO A 208 -24.86 -7.37 -19.27
C PRO A 208 -25.18 -5.90 -19.52
N GLY A 209 -24.40 -5.24 -20.37
CA GLY A 209 -24.56 -3.81 -20.61
C GLY A 209 -23.44 -3.21 -21.45
N GLN A 210 -23.65 -1.97 -21.85
CA GLN A 210 -22.61 -1.14 -22.45
C GLN A 210 -22.15 -0.11 -21.44
N TYR A 211 -20.84 -0.04 -21.28
CA TYR A 211 -20.14 0.71 -20.25
C TYR A 211 -19.23 1.72 -20.95
N SER A 212 -19.38 3.01 -20.62
CA SER A 212 -18.77 4.12 -21.37
C SER A 212 -17.66 4.83 -20.60
N GLU A 213 -17.28 4.31 -19.45
CA GLU A 213 -16.11 4.75 -18.72
C GLU A 213 -14.84 4.52 -19.56
N HIS A 214 -13.96 5.51 -19.55
CA HIS A 214 -12.70 5.45 -20.25
C HIS A 214 -11.77 4.51 -19.49
N ILE A 215 -11.36 3.41 -20.13
CA ILE A 215 -10.44 2.44 -19.55
C ILE A 215 -9.25 2.18 -20.48
N THR A 216 -8.15 1.75 -19.90
CA THR A 216 -7.00 1.21 -20.62
C THR A 216 -6.54 -0.13 -20.06
N HIS A 217 -5.47 -0.70 -20.63
CA HIS A 217 -4.79 -1.88 -20.08
C HIS A 217 -4.48 -1.76 -18.58
N TYR A 218 -4.14 -0.56 -18.11
CA TYR A 218 -3.88 -0.32 -16.69
C TYR A 218 -5.14 -0.44 -15.82
N ASN A 219 -6.32 -0.08 -16.33
CA ASN A 219 -7.58 -0.28 -15.60
C ASN A 219 -7.94 -1.77 -15.51
N VAL A 220 -7.70 -2.55 -16.58
CA VAL A 220 -7.90 -4.00 -16.56
C VAL A 220 -6.95 -4.65 -15.56
N LEU A 221 -5.65 -4.32 -15.59
CA LEU A 221 -4.67 -4.75 -14.59
C LEU A 221 -5.12 -4.38 -13.17
N ARG A 222 -5.48 -3.11 -12.94
CA ARG A 222 -5.94 -2.63 -11.63
C ARG A 222 -7.12 -3.42 -11.11
N THR A 223 -8.05 -3.79 -11.99
CA THR A 223 -9.22 -4.60 -11.66
C THR A 223 -8.80 -6.00 -11.19
N VAL A 224 -7.88 -6.65 -11.89
CA VAL A 224 -7.34 -7.96 -11.50
C VAL A 224 -6.60 -7.89 -10.17
N GLU A 225 -5.74 -6.91 -9.97
CA GLU A 225 -5.02 -6.69 -8.71
C GLU A 225 -6.00 -6.51 -7.55
N SER A 226 -7.04 -5.69 -7.76
CA SER A 226 -8.06 -5.41 -6.75
C SER A 226 -8.84 -6.67 -6.34
N PHE A 227 -9.15 -7.58 -7.27
CA PHE A 227 -9.84 -8.83 -6.95
C PHE A 227 -9.09 -9.71 -5.95
N TYR A 228 -7.76 -9.60 -5.92
CA TYR A 228 -6.90 -10.40 -5.05
C TYR A 228 -6.29 -9.59 -3.90
N GLY A 229 -6.75 -8.36 -3.68
CA GLY A 229 -6.24 -7.48 -2.63
C GLY A 229 -4.77 -7.06 -2.84
N LEU A 230 -4.32 -7.07 -4.10
CA LEU A 230 -2.97 -6.67 -4.48
C LEU A 230 -2.90 -5.13 -4.65
N PRO A 231 -1.79 -4.50 -4.24
CA PRO A 231 -1.58 -3.07 -4.49
C PRO A 231 -1.47 -2.83 -6.00
N GLY A 232 -1.88 -1.67 -6.48
CA GLY A 232 -1.67 -1.35 -7.90
C GLY A 232 -0.19 -1.12 -8.21
N ILE A 233 0.29 -1.64 -9.35
CA ILE A 233 1.67 -1.44 -9.81
C ILE A 233 1.77 -0.40 -10.93
N ALA A 234 2.83 0.41 -10.88
CA ALA A 234 3.16 1.41 -11.89
C ALA A 234 1.93 2.24 -12.34
N GLY A 235 1.61 2.28 -13.63
CA GLY A 235 0.47 3.00 -14.19
C GLY A 235 -0.89 2.58 -13.64
N ALA A 236 -1.01 1.37 -13.07
CA ALA A 236 -2.22 0.93 -12.38
C ALA A 236 -2.32 1.45 -10.93
N ALA A 237 -1.22 1.86 -10.29
CA ALA A 237 -1.17 2.21 -8.86
C ALA A 237 -2.15 3.32 -8.44
N THR A 238 -2.41 4.28 -9.33
CA THR A 238 -3.28 5.44 -9.07
C THR A 238 -4.67 5.28 -9.66
N LEU A 239 -4.96 4.17 -10.34
CA LEU A 239 -6.23 3.96 -11.02
C LEU A 239 -7.25 3.28 -10.10
N SER A 240 -8.52 3.50 -10.39
CA SER A 240 -9.61 2.76 -9.79
C SER A 240 -9.88 1.47 -10.58
N PRO A 241 -10.18 0.34 -9.91
CA PRO A 241 -10.65 -0.86 -10.58
C PRO A 241 -12.01 -0.62 -11.22
N ILE A 242 -12.30 -1.35 -12.30
CA ILE A 242 -13.62 -1.41 -12.94
C ILE A 242 -14.52 -2.22 -12.00
N THR A 243 -15.63 -1.65 -11.54
CA THR A 243 -16.48 -2.28 -10.51
C THR A 243 -17.96 -2.29 -10.83
N ASP A 244 -18.40 -1.36 -11.66
CA ASP A 244 -19.79 -1.15 -12.11
C ASP A 244 -20.28 -2.20 -13.12
N VAL A 245 -19.37 -2.91 -13.78
CA VAL A 245 -19.68 -4.10 -14.60
C VAL A 245 -20.17 -5.29 -13.76
N PHE A 246 -19.88 -5.29 -12.45
CA PHE A 246 -20.36 -6.33 -11.54
C PHE A 246 -21.66 -5.86 -10.91
N GLY A 247 -22.74 -6.60 -11.16
CA GLY A 247 -24.04 -6.29 -10.58
C GLY A 247 -23.97 -6.37 -9.06
N VAL A 248 -24.91 -5.70 -8.40
CA VAL A 248 -25.27 -6.01 -7.00
C VAL A 248 -25.87 -7.42 -7.02
N VAL A 249 -25.05 -8.45 -7.17
CA VAL A 249 -25.45 -9.82 -6.93
C VAL A 249 -25.68 -9.94 -5.44
N THR A 250 -26.94 -9.78 -5.03
CA THR A 250 -27.41 -10.53 -3.89
C THR A 250 -27.10 -12.00 -4.20
N PRO A 251 -26.21 -12.67 -3.45
CA PRO A 251 -25.89 -14.06 -3.74
C PRO A 251 -27.20 -14.85 -3.72
N PRO A 252 -27.49 -15.70 -4.73
CA PRO A 252 -28.65 -16.58 -4.67
C PRO A 252 -28.55 -17.36 -3.37
N SER A 253 -29.65 -17.33 -2.60
CA SER A 253 -29.80 -18.09 -1.37
C SER A 253 -29.28 -19.51 -1.60
N PRO A 254 -28.33 -20.01 -0.78
CA PRO A 254 -27.82 -21.36 -0.95
C PRO A 254 -29.00 -22.33 -0.88
N SER A 255 -29.28 -23.01 -1.99
CA SER A 255 -30.12 -24.20 -1.99
C SER A 255 -29.59 -25.13 -0.88
N PRO A 256 -30.45 -25.72 -0.03
CA PRO A 256 -30.01 -26.47 1.12
C PRO A 256 -29.10 -27.62 0.68
N SER A 257 -27.81 -27.45 0.94
CA SER A 257 -26.82 -28.51 0.84
C SER A 257 -27.22 -29.63 1.81
N PRO A 258 -27.19 -30.92 1.40
CA PRO A 258 -27.53 -32.02 2.29
C PRO A 258 -26.66 -31.94 3.55
N THR A 259 -27.33 -31.93 4.70
CA THR A 259 -26.73 -31.78 6.02
C THR A 259 -25.53 -32.71 6.19
N PRO A 260 -24.29 -32.19 6.33
CA PRO A 260 -23.17 -33.04 6.70
C PRO A 260 -23.43 -33.61 8.09
N THR A 261 -23.35 -34.94 8.19
CA THR A 261 -23.47 -35.64 9.46
C THR A 261 -22.32 -35.21 10.37
N PRO A 262 -22.57 -34.84 11.64
CA PRO A 262 -21.56 -34.25 12.51
C PRO A 262 -20.38 -35.18 12.73
N THR A 263 -19.17 -34.68 12.47
CA THR A 263 -17.92 -35.32 12.88
C THR A 263 -17.65 -34.96 14.34
N PRO A 264 -17.46 -35.92 15.26
CA PRO A 264 -17.30 -35.62 16.68
C PRO A 264 -15.96 -34.93 16.99
N THR A 265 -16.05 -33.92 17.85
CA THR A 265 -14.94 -33.15 18.43
C THR A 265 -14.04 -34.05 19.30
N PRO A 266 -12.70 -33.98 19.16
CA PRO A 266 -11.80 -34.68 20.08
C PRO A 266 -11.88 -34.06 21.49
N THR A 267 -12.06 -34.92 22.49
CA THR A 267 -12.06 -34.56 23.92
C THR A 267 -10.61 -34.31 24.40
N PRO A 268 -10.35 -33.32 25.27
CA PRO A 268 -9.01 -33.02 25.78
C PRO A 268 -8.38 -34.20 26.53
N THR A 269 -7.11 -34.46 26.22
CA THR A 269 -6.23 -35.40 26.92
C THR A 269 -6.02 -34.95 28.37
N PRO A 270 -6.15 -35.82 29.40
CA PRO A 270 -5.89 -35.45 30.79
C PRO A 270 -4.41 -35.15 31.02
N THR A 271 -4.18 -34.06 31.76
CA THR A 271 -2.88 -33.60 32.27
C THR A 271 -2.23 -34.69 33.15
N PRO A 272 -0.93 -35.00 32.96
CA PRO A 272 -0.23 -35.95 33.83
C PRO A 272 -0.13 -35.42 35.27
N ILE A 273 -0.41 -36.31 36.23
CA ILE A 273 -0.23 -36.09 37.67
C ILE A 273 1.27 -35.91 37.98
N PRO A 274 1.66 -34.93 38.81
CA PRO A 274 3.05 -34.72 39.21
C PRO A 274 3.56 -35.88 40.08
N THR A 275 4.71 -36.43 39.69
CA THR A 275 5.49 -37.42 40.45
C THR A 275 6.04 -36.79 41.74
N PRO A 276 6.00 -37.48 42.90
CA PRO A 276 6.47 -36.92 44.17
C PRO A 276 7.98 -36.62 44.15
N THR A 277 8.32 -35.43 44.64
CA THR A 277 9.68 -34.90 44.79
C THR A 277 10.52 -35.77 45.74
N PRO A 278 11.72 -36.24 45.35
CA PRO A 278 12.62 -36.93 46.27
C PRO A 278 13.19 -35.97 47.33
N THR A 279 13.22 -36.44 48.56
CA THR A 279 13.73 -35.75 49.76
C THR A 279 15.23 -35.42 49.61
N PRO A 280 15.68 -34.20 49.97
CA PRO A 280 17.10 -33.83 49.87
C PRO A 280 17.97 -34.64 50.85
N THR A 281 19.05 -35.22 50.32
CA THR A 281 20.10 -35.91 51.10
C THR A 281 21.12 -34.86 51.57
N PRO A 282 21.63 -34.91 52.82
CA PRO A 282 22.50 -33.88 53.37
C PRO A 282 23.85 -33.77 52.63
N THR A 283 24.22 -32.54 52.29
CA THR A 283 25.48 -32.15 51.64
C THR A 283 26.67 -32.36 52.59
N PRO A 284 27.73 -33.11 52.21
CA PRO A 284 28.94 -33.21 53.01
C PRO A 284 29.79 -31.93 52.93
N THR A 285 30.37 -31.58 54.09
CA THR A 285 31.20 -30.41 54.35
C THR A 285 32.50 -30.41 53.52
N PRO A 286 32.88 -29.31 52.85
CA PRO A 286 34.13 -29.24 52.09
C PRO A 286 35.35 -29.14 53.01
N THR A 287 36.37 -29.96 52.70
CA THR A 287 37.70 -29.98 53.31
C THR A 287 38.59 -28.92 52.62
N PRO A 288 39.47 -28.19 53.35
CA PRO A 288 40.26 -27.09 52.78
C PRO A 288 41.33 -27.58 51.79
N THR A 289 41.37 -26.95 50.62
CA THR A 289 42.35 -27.18 49.55
C THR A 289 43.60 -26.29 49.77
N PRO A 290 44.84 -26.81 49.59
CA PRO A 290 46.07 -26.11 49.91
C PRO A 290 46.37 -24.90 48.99
N THR A 291 46.98 -23.89 49.60
CA THR A 291 47.43 -22.62 49.03
C THR A 291 48.50 -22.81 47.95
N PRO A 292 48.30 -22.34 46.71
CA PRO A 292 49.36 -22.30 45.71
C PRO A 292 50.35 -21.14 45.97
N THR A 293 51.63 -21.46 45.84
CA THR A 293 52.81 -20.60 45.97
C THR A 293 52.89 -19.58 44.82
N PRO A 294 53.35 -18.33 45.04
CA PRO A 294 53.42 -17.30 44.00
C PRO A 294 54.47 -17.63 42.92
N THR A 295 54.02 -17.69 41.66
CA THR A 295 54.87 -17.77 40.47
C THR A 295 55.31 -16.35 40.07
N PRO A 296 56.61 -16.13 39.75
CA PRO A 296 57.15 -14.80 39.49
C PRO A 296 56.56 -14.12 38.25
N THR A 297 56.38 -12.81 38.37
CA THR A 297 55.91 -11.88 37.35
C THR A 297 56.81 -11.93 36.11
N PRO A 298 56.30 -12.31 34.92
CA PRO A 298 57.05 -12.13 33.68
C PRO A 298 57.14 -10.64 33.34
N THR A 299 58.36 -10.22 33.09
CA THR A 299 58.76 -8.90 32.59
C THR A 299 57.95 -8.53 31.33
N PRO A 300 57.50 -7.27 31.18
CA PRO A 300 56.78 -6.83 30.00
C PRO A 300 57.65 -7.06 28.76
N THR A 301 57.17 -7.93 27.87
CA THR A 301 57.74 -8.07 26.53
C THR A 301 57.39 -6.78 25.78
N PRO A 302 58.36 -6.12 25.12
CA PRO A 302 58.10 -4.89 24.39
C PRO A 302 56.98 -5.13 23.40
N THR A 303 55.93 -4.31 23.53
CA THR A 303 54.82 -4.27 22.59
C THR A 303 55.38 -4.14 21.19
N PRO A 304 55.06 -5.05 20.25
CA PRO A 304 55.44 -4.86 18.86
C PRO A 304 54.91 -3.49 18.41
N PRO A 305 55.69 -2.75 17.61
CA PRO A 305 55.23 -1.47 17.09
C PRO A 305 53.87 -1.70 16.42
N PRO A 306 52.93 -0.74 16.52
CA PRO A 306 51.59 -0.91 15.99
C PRO A 306 51.74 -1.41 14.56
N THR A 307 51.19 -2.61 14.31
CA THR A 307 50.89 -3.01 12.94
C THR A 307 50.20 -1.80 12.33
N PRO A 308 50.75 -1.20 11.25
CA PRO A 308 50.12 -0.05 10.65
C PRO A 308 48.66 -0.44 10.45
N THR A 309 47.77 0.35 11.09
CA THR A 309 46.35 0.33 10.74
C THR A 309 46.32 0.22 9.24
N PRO A 310 45.63 -0.79 8.65
CA PRO A 310 45.56 -0.87 7.20
C PRO A 310 45.21 0.53 6.74
N THR A 311 46.15 1.13 6.00
CA THR A 311 45.84 2.35 5.28
C THR A 311 44.60 1.95 4.48
N PRO A 312 43.50 2.72 4.52
CA PRO A 312 42.41 2.46 3.61
C PRO A 312 43.04 2.36 2.23
N ASP A 313 43.12 1.14 1.68
CA ASP A 313 43.44 1.02 0.27
C ASP A 313 42.35 1.83 -0.44
N PRO A 314 42.73 2.70 -1.38
CA PRO A 314 41.82 3.62 -2.01
C PRO A 314 40.68 2.81 -2.62
N TYR A 315 39.50 3.02 -2.05
CA TYR A 315 38.22 2.56 -2.53
C TYR A 315 38.10 2.94 -4.02
N PRO A 316 37.90 2.00 -4.97
CA PRO A 316 37.68 2.36 -6.39
C PRO A 316 36.29 2.97 -6.68
N GLY A 317 35.76 3.80 -5.78
CA GLY A 317 34.38 4.26 -5.86
C GLY A 317 33.85 5.11 -4.70
N GLY A 318 34.71 5.87 -3.99
CA GLY A 318 34.40 6.95 -3.03
C GLY A 318 33.20 6.79 -2.07
N GLY A 319 32.91 7.81 -1.26
CA GLY A 319 31.51 8.06 -0.90
C GLY A 319 30.81 8.74 -2.09
N PRO A 320 29.63 9.32 -1.88
CA PRO A 320 29.05 10.20 -2.89
C PRO A 320 30.04 11.31 -3.30
N ALA A 321 30.10 11.64 -4.59
CA ALA A 321 30.99 12.69 -5.10
C ALA A 321 30.39 13.38 -6.33
N LEU A 322 30.48 14.71 -6.38
CA LEU A 322 30.07 15.48 -7.56
C LEU A 322 30.97 15.12 -8.74
N VAL A 323 30.34 14.78 -9.87
CA VAL A 323 31.03 14.49 -11.14
C VAL A 323 31.01 15.73 -12.03
N GLN A 324 29.82 16.29 -12.27
CA GLN A 324 29.63 17.52 -13.03
C GLN A 324 28.29 18.16 -12.70
N ALA A 325 28.11 19.40 -13.14
CA ALA A 325 26.87 20.13 -12.95
C ALA A 325 26.67 21.13 -14.11
N VAL A 326 25.41 21.42 -14.44
CA VAL A 326 25.03 22.40 -15.45
C VAL A 326 23.82 23.20 -14.98
N GLY A 327 23.89 24.52 -15.12
CA GLY A 327 22.77 25.42 -14.87
C GLY A 327 22.20 25.97 -16.18
N ALA A 328 20.89 26.20 -16.21
CA ALA A 328 20.22 26.86 -17.32
C ALA A 328 19.09 27.75 -16.83
N ASN A 329 18.79 28.81 -17.57
CA ASN A 329 17.69 29.70 -17.26
C ASN A 329 17.13 30.31 -18.54
N GLU A 330 15.83 30.58 -18.51
CA GLU A 330 15.12 31.12 -19.67
C GLU A 330 15.13 32.66 -19.68
N ALA A 331 15.24 33.26 -20.86
CA ALA A 331 15.06 34.71 -21.03
C ALA A 331 13.59 35.11 -21.22
N VAL A 332 12.73 34.17 -21.64
CA VAL A 332 11.31 34.35 -21.95
C VAL A 332 10.51 33.14 -21.48
N ASN A 333 9.20 33.28 -21.29
CA ASN A 333 8.35 32.16 -20.89
C ASN A 333 8.39 31.05 -21.94
N SER A 334 8.71 29.83 -21.51
CA SER A 334 8.80 28.65 -22.37
C SER A 334 8.04 27.49 -21.74
N THR A 335 7.57 26.55 -22.57
CA THR A 335 7.04 25.26 -22.12
C THR A 335 8.14 24.23 -21.90
N THR A 336 9.38 24.51 -22.29
CA THR A 336 10.50 23.58 -22.17
C THR A 336 11.79 24.33 -21.89
N LEU A 337 12.61 23.83 -20.96
CA LEU A 337 14.00 24.26 -20.78
C LEU A 337 14.91 23.03 -20.80
N SER A 338 16.00 23.09 -21.57
CA SER A 338 17.00 22.01 -21.64
C SER A 338 18.37 22.49 -21.21
N ALA A 339 19.11 21.64 -20.51
CA ALA A 339 20.50 21.86 -20.15
C ALA A 339 21.34 20.66 -20.59
N SER A 340 22.53 20.92 -21.13
CA SER A 340 23.44 19.86 -21.62
C SER A 340 24.73 19.84 -20.83
N PHE A 341 25.13 18.65 -20.41
CA PHE A 341 26.39 18.41 -19.72
C PHE A 341 27.58 18.59 -20.66
N ALA A 342 28.74 18.93 -20.09
CA ALA A 342 29.97 19.11 -20.87
C ALA A 342 30.50 17.78 -21.44
N ALA A 343 30.22 16.67 -20.75
CA ALA A 343 30.45 15.31 -21.20
C ALA A 343 29.20 14.45 -20.89
N PRO A 344 28.97 13.34 -21.61
CA PRO A 344 27.95 12.37 -21.22
C PRO A 344 28.12 11.96 -19.76
N THR A 345 27.02 11.93 -19.02
CA THR A 345 26.99 11.46 -17.62
C THR A 345 27.34 9.98 -17.55
N THR A 346 27.70 9.50 -16.37
CA THR A 346 28.17 8.14 -16.11
C THR A 346 27.00 7.25 -15.78
N ALA A 347 26.95 6.06 -16.41
CA ALA A 347 25.91 5.10 -16.09
C ALA A 347 26.05 4.60 -14.64
N GLY A 348 24.96 4.65 -13.88
CA GLY A 348 24.90 4.27 -12.46
C GLY A 348 24.91 5.45 -11.49
N ASP A 349 25.18 6.66 -11.97
CA ASP A 349 25.21 7.86 -11.12
C ASP A 349 23.80 8.38 -10.81
N LEU A 350 23.70 9.24 -9.81
CA LEU A 350 22.52 10.04 -9.50
C LEU A 350 22.55 11.29 -10.39
N LEU A 351 21.46 11.56 -11.10
CA LEU A 351 21.17 12.89 -11.64
C LEU A 351 20.14 13.57 -10.74
N ALA A 352 20.41 14.79 -10.31
CA ALA A 352 19.47 15.64 -9.58
C ALA A 352 19.19 16.89 -10.41
N LEU A 353 17.95 17.37 -10.37
CA LEU A 353 17.51 18.61 -11.01
C LEU A 353 16.69 19.41 -10.00
N GLU A 354 17.11 20.62 -9.71
CA GLU A 354 16.31 21.60 -8.97
C GLU A 354 15.82 22.69 -9.92
N ALA A 355 14.60 23.15 -9.68
CA ALA A 355 13.94 24.14 -10.51
C ALA A 355 13.31 25.24 -9.67
N SER A 356 13.41 26.48 -10.17
CA SER A 356 12.55 27.60 -9.78
C SER A 356 11.63 27.94 -10.95
N VAL A 357 10.32 27.96 -10.70
CA VAL A 357 9.28 28.15 -11.72
C VAL A 357 8.32 29.25 -11.27
N TYR A 358 8.07 30.23 -12.14
CA TYR A 358 7.10 31.30 -11.85
C TYR A 358 5.78 31.10 -12.59
N GLY A 359 4.78 30.51 -11.92
CA GLY A 359 3.44 30.26 -12.45
C GLY A 359 2.49 29.58 -11.45
N LYS A 360 1.24 29.27 -11.85
CA LYS A 360 0.24 28.63 -10.96
C LYS A 360 0.64 27.17 -10.69
N SER A 361 0.37 26.65 -9.50
CA SER A 361 0.91 25.38 -8.97
C SER A 361 0.94 24.18 -9.95
N ASN A 362 2.01 23.38 -9.84
CA ASN A 362 2.29 22.11 -10.54
C ASN A 362 2.54 22.26 -12.06
N GLN A 363 3.34 23.25 -12.44
CA GLN A 363 3.63 23.48 -13.85
C GLN A 363 4.58 22.47 -14.46
N ILE A 364 5.53 21.90 -13.70
CA ILE A 364 6.42 20.87 -14.24
C ILE A 364 5.58 19.62 -14.53
N ASN A 365 5.43 19.33 -15.83
CA ASN A 365 4.71 18.16 -16.31
C ASN A 365 5.62 16.93 -16.24
N GLN A 366 6.88 17.08 -16.67
CA GLN A 366 7.82 15.98 -16.78
C GLN A 366 9.26 16.50 -16.83
N VAL A 367 10.19 15.71 -16.30
CA VAL A 367 11.62 15.81 -16.59
C VAL A 367 12.01 14.57 -17.42
N THR A 368 12.71 14.80 -18.52
CA THR A 368 13.22 13.78 -19.43
C THR A 368 14.70 14.02 -19.69
N ASP A 369 15.39 13.04 -20.25
CA ASP A 369 16.75 13.22 -20.74
C ASP A 369 17.02 12.43 -22.00
N SER A 370 18.20 12.64 -22.60
CA SER A 370 18.59 11.99 -23.85
C SER A 370 18.82 10.48 -23.75
N ALA A 371 18.80 9.90 -22.55
CA ALA A 371 18.97 8.47 -22.31
C ALA A 371 17.67 7.76 -21.89
N GLY A 372 16.57 8.51 -21.75
CA GLY A 372 15.29 7.99 -21.31
C GLY A 372 15.32 7.48 -19.87
N ASN A 373 16.05 8.14 -18.97
CA ASN A 373 16.00 7.77 -17.56
C ASN A 373 14.64 8.08 -16.94
N THR A 374 14.28 7.30 -15.92
CA THR A 374 13.08 7.55 -15.11
C THR A 374 13.40 8.61 -14.07
N TRP A 375 12.81 9.79 -14.24
CA TRP A 375 12.90 10.89 -13.28
C TRP A 375 11.76 10.82 -12.26
N VAL A 376 12.13 10.86 -10.98
CA VAL A 376 11.21 10.87 -9.84
C VAL A 376 11.15 12.28 -9.28
N ARG A 377 9.93 12.78 -9.05
CA ARG A 377 9.74 14.03 -8.30
C ARG A 377 10.07 13.78 -6.84
N GLY A 378 11.16 14.36 -6.35
CA GLY A 378 11.61 14.23 -4.97
C GLY A 378 10.86 15.17 -4.03
N GLN A 379 10.82 16.47 -4.37
CA GLN A 379 10.18 17.51 -3.56
C GLN A 379 9.51 18.57 -4.43
N GLY A 380 8.45 19.20 -3.92
CA GLY A 380 7.81 20.35 -4.55
C GLY A 380 7.12 21.21 -3.50
N PHE A 381 7.46 22.50 -3.45
CA PHE A 381 6.92 23.45 -2.50
C PHE A 381 6.39 24.70 -3.20
N PHE A 382 5.23 25.18 -2.71
CA PHE A 382 4.59 26.37 -3.24
C PHE A 382 3.85 27.14 -2.15
N GLN A 383 3.79 28.47 -2.30
CA GLN A 383 3.00 29.32 -1.40
C GLN A 383 1.57 29.49 -1.95
N HIS A 384 0.58 29.07 -1.17
CA HIS A 384 -0.84 29.17 -1.54
C HIS A 384 -1.23 30.62 -1.89
N GLY A 385 -1.84 30.81 -3.06
CA GLY A 385 -2.25 32.14 -3.57
C GLY A 385 -1.17 32.91 -4.33
N HIS A 386 0.04 32.35 -4.50
CA HIS A 386 1.14 32.97 -5.25
C HIS A 386 1.74 32.03 -6.31
N TYR A 387 2.45 32.62 -7.27
CA TYR A 387 3.02 31.95 -8.45
C TYR A 387 4.48 31.52 -8.20
N SER A 388 4.73 30.76 -7.14
CA SER A 388 6.09 30.45 -6.67
C SER A 388 6.24 28.96 -6.41
N ASP A 389 6.81 28.26 -7.38
CA ASP A 389 7.04 26.82 -7.33
C ASP A 389 8.55 26.56 -7.30
N GLY A 390 8.98 25.74 -6.35
CA GLY A 390 10.33 25.18 -6.31
C GLY A 390 10.27 23.67 -6.20
N GLU A 391 11.04 22.96 -7.03
CA GLU A 391 10.98 21.50 -7.10
C GLU A 391 12.37 20.86 -7.20
N LEU A 392 12.49 19.64 -6.68
CA LEU A 392 13.63 18.75 -6.92
C LEU A 392 13.13 17.46 -7.58
N TRP A 393 13.81 17.06 -8.64
CA TRP A 393 13.64 15.82 -9.37
C TRP A 393 14.96 15.05 -9.38
N TYR A 394 14.90 13.73 -9.44
CA TYR A 394 16.12 12.93 -9.52
C TYR A 394 15.92 11.65 -10.34
N ALA A 395 17.00 11.19 -10.96
CA ALA A 395 17.11 9.87 -11.57
C ALA A 395 18.27 9.13 -10.89
N ALA A 396 17.96 8.10 -10.10
CA ALA A 396 18.98 7.25 -9.49
C ALA A 396 19.37 6.13 -10.46
N ASN A 397 20.63 5.66 -10.37
CA ASN A 397 21.15 4.63 -11.27
C ASN A 397 20.95 5.00 -12.75
N ALA A 398 21.17 6.28 -13.08
CA ALA A 398 20.86 6.83 -14.38
C ALA A 398 21.73 6.18 -15.47
N LYS A 399 21.15 5.88 -16.62
CA LYS A 399 21.87 5.66 -17.87
C LYS A 399 22.57 6.96 -18.29
N SER A 400 23.67 6.80 -19.02
CA SER A 400 24.47 7.91 -19.54
C SER A 400 23.64 8.84 -20.45
N ALA A 401 23.29 10.01 -19.92
CA ALA A 401 22.60 11.09 -20.60
C ALA A 401 23.54 12.27 -20.91
N THR A 402 23.24 13.00 -21.97
CA THR A 402 23.96 14.23 -22.38
C THR A 402 23.17 15.50 -22.11
N THR A 403 21.84 15.39 -22.11
CA THR A 403 20.93 16.54 -22.04
C THR A 403 19.73 16.16 -21.19
N VAL A 404 19.31 17.05 -20.30
CA VAL A 404 18.10 16.92 -19.50
C VAL A 404 17.15 18.05 -19.89
N THR A 405 15.89 17.70 -20.07
CA THR A 405 14.82 18.59 -20.53
C THR A 405 13.67 18.57 -19.54
N LEU A 406 13.37 19.74 -18.98
CA LEU A 406 12.20 20.00 -18.16
C LEU A 406 11.08 20.52 -19.06
N THR A 407 9.89 19.91 -18.95
CA THR A 407 8.68 20.27 -19.70
C THR A 407 7.61 20.77 -18.75
N LEU A 408 7.02 21.91 -19.08
CA LEU A 408 5.94 22.56 -18.35
C LEU A 408 4.58 22.36 -19.03
N ARG A 409 3.51 22.33 -18.24
CA ARG A 409 2.11 22.30 -18.72
C ARG A 409 1.69 23.59 -19.43
N VAL A 410 2.26 24.72 -19.01
CA VAL A 410 1.99 26.06 -19.53
C VAL A 410 3.30 26.83 -19.59
N ALA A 411 3.44 27.70 -20.58
CA ALA A 411 4.65 28.51 -20.73
C ALA A 411 4.88 29.40 -19.50
N ALA A 412 6.06 29.27 -18.89
CA ALA A 412 6.45 30.05 -17.72
C ALA A 412 7.95 30.33 -17.68
N THR A 413 8.37 31.20 -16.76
CA THR A 413 9.79 31.49 -16.55
C THR A 413 10.38 30.40 -15.65
N VAL A 414 11.48 29.80 -16.09
CA VAL A 414 12.19 28.75 -15.35
C VAL A 414 13.68 29.03 -15.24
N ALA A 415 14.26 28.64 -14.10
CA ALA A 415 15.69 28.45 -13.90
C ALA A 415 15.91 27.06 -13.29
N VAL A 416 16.92 26.33 -13.76
CA VAL A 416 17.28 25.00 -13.28
C VAL A 416 18.76 24.89 -12.97
N GLN A 417 19.08 24.02 -12.02
CA GLN A 417 20.40 23.48 -11.80
C GLN A 417 20.29 21.96 -11.88
N ILE A 418 21.28 21.32 -12.49
CA ILE A 418 21.34 19.87 -12.65
C ILE A 418 22.72 19.40 -12.24
N GLU A 419 22.79 18.37 -11.41
CA GLU A 419 24.02 17.80 -10.90
C GLU A 419 24.09 16.28 -11.14
N GLU A 420 25.29 15.79 -11.41
CA GLU A 420 25.62 14.38 -11.47
C GLU A 420 26.48 14.00 -10.25
N PHE A 421 26.05 12.98 -9.52
CA PHE A 421 26.78 12.44 -8.38
C PHE A 421 27.02 10.94 -8.53
N SER A 422 28.29 10.56 -8.41
CA SER A 422 28.69 9.16 -8.24
C SER A 422 28.52 8.72 -6.79
N GLY A 423 28.55 7.40 -6.52
CA GLY A 423 28.63 6.85 -5.15
C GLY A 423 27.33 6.93 -4.32
N VAL A 424 26.21 7.28 -4.96
CA VAL A 424 24.86 7.29 -4.36
C VAL A 424 24.20 5.91 -4.54
N ALA A 425 23.30 5.53 -3.62
CA ALA A 425 22.53 4.30 -3.72
C ALA A 425 21.72 4.23 -5.02
N THR A 426 21.79 3.09 -5.70
CA THR A 426 21.17 2.86 -7.02
C THR A 426 19.77 2.25 -6.95
N SER A 427 19.30 1.88 -5.75
CA SER A 427 18.00 1.21 -5.54
C SER A 427 17.39 1.58 -4.19
N ASN A 428 16.06 1.47 -4.09
CA ASN A 428 15.32 1.98 -2.94
C ASN A 428 15.68 1.37 -1.57
N PRO A 429 15.64 2.19 -0.49
CA PRO A 429 15.42 3.64 -0.52
C PRO A 429 16.67 4.40 -1.01
N VAL A 430 16.55 5.19 -2.08
CA VAL A 430 17.63 6.07 -2.60
C VAL A 430 17.68 7.36 -1.80
N VAL A 431 16.50 7.94 -1.53
CA VAL A 431 16.32 9.06 -0.61
C VAL A 431 16.30 8.54 0.83
N ASP A 432 17.01 9.24 1.71
CA ASP A 432 17.00 9.00 3.15
C ASP A 432 15.92 9.84 3.85
N VAL A 433 16.09 11.16 3.84
CA VAL A 433 15.20 12.14 4.49
C VAL A 433 15.19 13.40 3.65
N LEU A 434 14.08 14.13 3.64
CA LEU A 434 13.93 15.38 2.92
C LEU A 434 13.05 16.35 3.70
N ALA A 435 13.23 17.64 3.46
CA ALA A 435 12.35 18.70 3.94
C ALA A 435 12.36 19.87 2.96
N GLY A 436 11.38 20.73 3.11
CA GLY A 436 11.38 22.03 2.49
C GLY A 436 10.26 22.90 3.05
N ALA A 437 10.30 24.15 2.65
CA ALA A 437 9.36 25.17 3.07
C ALA A 437 9.18 26.20 1.97
N SER A 438 8.18 27.05 2.14
CA SER A 438 7.95 28.22 1.28
C SER A 438 7.36 29.34 2.12
N ASP A 439 7.80 30.57 1.88
CA ASP A 439 7.29 31.75 2.58
C ASP A 439 7.58 33.04 1.78
N LYS A 440 7.22 34.18 2.36
CA LYS A 440 7.60 35.51 1.92
C LYS A 440 8.38 36.22 3.03
N SER A 441 9.69 36.09 2.97
CA SER A 441 10.61 36.69 3.96
C SER A 441 11.88 37.16 3.26
N THR A 442 12.93 37.53 4.00
CA THR A 442 14.29 37.84 3.49
C THR A 442 15.26 36.66 3.60
N LEU A 443 14.77 35.49 4.03
CA LEU A 443 15.55 34.28 4.29
C LEU A 443 14.74 33.07 3.83
N ALA A 444 15.24 32.38 2.82
CA ALA A 444 14.78 31.04 2.50
C ALA A 444 15.49 30.04 3.40
N ASP A 445 14.73 29.11 3.99
CA ASP A 445 15.26 28.00 4.79
C ASP A 445 14.43 26.75 4.51
N SER A 446 15.08 25.64 4.19
CA SER A 446 14.42 24.37 3.90
C SER A 446 13.75 23.75 5.13
N GLY A 447 14.09 24.20 6.33
CA GLY A 447 13.85 23.44 7.55
C GLY A 447 14.90 22.33 7.75
N MET A 448 14.94 21.81 8.97
CA MET A 448 15.96 20.86 9.43
C MET A 448 15.55 19.41 9.11
N VAL A 449 16.48 18.63 8.57
CA VAL A 449 16.39 17.17 8.42
C VAL A 449 17.54 16.50 9.15
N THR A 450 17.31 15.33 9.73
CA THR A 450 18.38 14.55 10.37
C THR A 450 18.65 13.31 9.54
N PRO A 451 19.88 13.08 9.04
CA PRO A 451 20.22 11.85 8.32
C PRO A 451 20.00 10.62 9.20
N THR A 452 19.40 9.54 8.67
CA THR A 452 19.26 8.28 9.41
C THR A 452 20.59 7.52 9.50
N VAL A 453 21.52 7.82 8.58
CA VAL A 453 22.87 7.27 8.53
C VAL A 453 23.89 8.35 8.17
N ALA A 454 25.14 8.18 8.60
CA ALA A 454 26.25 9.02 8.17
C ALA A 454 26.64 8.71 6.70
N ASN A 455 27.47 9.56 6.08
CA ASN A 455 27.98 9.43 4.71
C ASN A 455 26.98 9.71 3.58
N ASN A 456 25.78 10.19 3.90
CA ASN A 456 24.82 10.63 2.89
C ASN A 456 25.29 11.86 2.11
N LEU A 457 24.71 12.03 0.92
CA LEU A 457 24.79 13.25 0.13
C LEU A 457 23.58 14.14 0.49
N ALA A 458 23.82 15.38 0.89
CA ALA A 458 22.78 16.39 1.00
C ALA A 458 22.78 17.26 -0.26
N ILE A 459 21.63 17.44 -0.89
CA ILE A 459 21.42 18.42 -1.97
C ILE A 459 20.37 19.42 -1.49
N GLY A 460 20.71 20.70 -1.51
CA GLY A 460 19.91 21.80 -1.00
C GLY A 460 19.69 22.88 -2.04
N TRP A 461 18.53 23.53 -1.98
CA TRP A 461 18.15 24.56 -2.94
C TRP A 461 17.22 25.61 -2.34
N ALA A 462 17.26 26.81 -2.93
CA ALA A 462 16.34 27.91 -2.66
C ALA A 462 15.97 28.62 -3.97
N ALA A 463 14.67 28.65 -4.24
CA ALA A 463 14.02 29.26 -5.39
C ALA A 463 13.36 30.59 -4.96
N GLY A 464 13.70 31.70 -5.61
CA GLY A 464 13.19 33.04 -5.36
C GLY A 464 12.42 33.61 -6.55
N HIS A 465 11.38 34.39 -6.29
CA HIS A 465 10.37 34.73 -7.29
C HIS A 465 10.00 36.22 -7.29
N GLY A 466 9.82 36.78 -8.49
CA GLY A 466 9.23 38.11 -8.69
C GLY A 466 10.17 39.29 -8.41
N SER A 467 11.44 39.04 -8.07
CA SER A 467 12.45 40.08 -7.92
C SER A 467 13.84 39.56 -8.28
N THR A 468 14.57 40.31 -9.12
CA THR A 468 15.97 40.03 -9.42
C THR A 468 16.85 40.57 -8.30
N GLN A 469 17.45 39.68 -7.52
CA GLN A 469 18.46 40.03 -6.53
C GLN A 469 19.40 38.86 -6.24
N THR A 470 20.56 39.17 -5.66
CA THR A 470 21.48 38.14 -5.18
C THR A 470 20.85 37.39 -4.01
N MET A 471 20.79 36.07 -4.13
CA MET A 471 20.54 35.12 -3.06
C MET A 471 21.89 34.57 -2.59
N THR A 472 22.18 34.74 -1.31
CA THR A 472 23.44 34.31 -0.71
C THR A 472 23.17 33.08 0.14
N PRO A 473 23.61 31.87 -0.26
CA PRO A 473 23.53 30.70 0.60
C PRO A 473 24.28 30.92 1.92
N ASN A 474 23.65 30.61 3.04
CA ASN A 474 24.22 30.78 4.38
C ASN A 474 24.42 29.46 5.13
N ALA A 475 23.92 28.34 4.58
CA ALA A 475 24.07 27.03 5.20
C ALA A 475 25.55 26.61 5.24
N ALA A 476 26.03 26.28 6.44
CA ALA A 476 27.42 25.90 6.66
C ALA A 476 27.71 24.51 6.07
N GLY A 477 28.86 24.35 5.41
CA GLY A 477 29.33 23.05 4.90
C GLY A 477 28.91 22.73 3.46
N TYR A 478 28.03 23.53 2.85
CA TYR A 478 27.62 23.34 1.47
C TYR A 478 28.63 23.93 0.49
N THR A 479 28.91 23.16 -0.57
CA THR A 479 29.53 23.65 -1.79
C THR A 479 28.42 24.18 -2.69
N ASN A 480 28.41 25.50 -2.92
CA ASN A 480 27.33 26.17 -3.63
C ASN A 480 27.65 26.35 -5.12
N PHE A 481 26.63 26.24 -5.95
CA PHE A 481 26.72 26.51 -7.39
C PHE A 481 26.43 27.98 -7.71
N ALA A 482 26.75 28.37 -8.95
CA ALA A 482 26.45 29.71 -9.43
C ALA A 482 24.93 29.93 -9.50
N GLN A 483 24.49 31.07 -8.98
CA GLN A 483 23.09 31.48 -9.02
C GLN A 483 22.56 31.50 -10.46
N GLN A 484 21.42 30.86 -10.69
CA GLN A 484 20.68 30.94 -11.94
C GLN A 484 19.60 32.00 -11.80
N THR A 485 19.59 33.00 -12.67
CA THR A 485 18.58 34.06 -12.66
C THR A 485 18.09 34.31 -14.07
N SER A 486 16.78 34.17 -14.26
CA SER A 486 16.16 34.50 -15.54
C SER A 486 16.07 36.01 -15.75
N THR A 487 16.02 36.40 -17.03
CA THR A 487 15.94 37.83 -17.43
C THR A 487 14.53 38.24 -17.86
N SER A 488 13.49 37.46 -17.52
CA SER A 488 12.12 37.75 -17.92
C SER A 488 11.49 38.88 -17.10
N SER A 489 10.30 39.36 -17.51
CA SER A 489 9.51 40.34 -16.75
C SER A 489 8.98 39.80 -15.41
N THR A 490 9.04 38.49 -15.20
CA THR A 490 8.68 37.79 -13.96
C THR A 490 9.84 36.89 -13.54
N PRO A 491 10.93 37.48 -13.03
CA PRO A 491 12.18 36.76 -12.85
C PRO A 491 12.05 35.68 -11.77
N VAL A 492 12.75 34.58 -12.02
CA VAL A 492 13.03 33.51 -11.07
C VAL A 492 14.51 33.48 -10.79
N THR A 493 14.86 33.09 -9.57
CA THR A 493 16.24 32.88 -9.15
C THR A 493 16.34 31.53 -8.45
N LEU A 494 17.39 30.76 -8.74
CA LEU A 494 17.68 29.50 -8.10
C LEU A 494 19.12 29.53 -7.59
N VAL A 495 19.31 29.20 -6.31
CA VAL A 495 20.61 28.87 -5.74
C VAL A 495 20.55 27.46 -5.18
N THR A 496 21.56 26.66 -5.47
CA THR A 496 21.68 25.29 -4.96
C THR A 496 23.06 25.05 -4.40
N GLY A 497 23.18 23.98 -3.63
CA GLY A 497 24.46 23.49 -3.16
C GLY A 497 24.34 22.06 -2.68
N TYR A 498 25.48 21.40 -2.50
CA TYR A 498 25.54 20.06 -1.94
C TYR A 498 26.55 19.96 -0.80
N GLN A 499 26.35 18.95 0.06
CA GLN A 499 27.28 18.62 1.13
C GLN A 499 27.40 17.11 1.28
N LEU A 500 28.64 16.65 1.45
CA LEU A 500 28.93 15.26 1.82
C LEU A 500 28.93 15.16 3.35
N LEU A 501 28.03 14.35 3.91
CA LEU A 501 27.84 14.29 5.35
C LEU A 501 28.82 13.32 6.00
N SER A 502 29.54 13.74 7.03
CA SER A 502 30.42 12.85 7.82
C SER A 502 29.76 12.35 9.11
N SER A 503 28.55 12.81 9.42
CA SER A 503 27.79 12.46 10.61
C SER A 503 26.28 12.51 10.35
N THR A 504 25.50 12.08 11.33
CA THR A 504 24.03 12.23 11.37
C THR A 504 23.62 13.58 11.97
N SER A 505 24.47 14.61 11.88
CA SER A 505 24.11 15.95 12.33
C SER A 505 22.98 16.49 11.46
N ALA A 506 22.03 17.19 12.06
CA ALA A 506 20.92 17.79 11.32
C ALA A 506 21.42 18.77 10.25
N GLN A 507 20.76 18.75 9.10
CA GLN A 507 21.06 19.50 7.89
C GLN A 507 19.89 20.40 7.54
N HIS A 508 20.19 21.55 6.96
CA HIS A 508 19.23 22.40 6.27
C HIS A 508 19.97 23.17 5.18
N PHE A 509 19.24 23.72 4.23
CA PHE A 509 19.76 24.66 3.25
C PHE A 509 19.04 26.00 3.40
N SER A 510 19.81 27.08 3.44
CA SER A 510 19.26 28.43 3.61
C SER A 510 19.98 29.46 2.75
N ALA A 511 19.25 30.49 2.33
CA ALA A 511 19.78 31.60 1.54
C ALA A 511 19.13 32.94 1.93
N SER A 512 19.97 33.95 2.19
CA SER A 512 19.56 35.32 2.54
C SER A 512 19.55 36.22 1.31
N PHE A 513 18.68 37.23 1.31
CA PHE A 513 18.59 38.17 0.22
C PHE A 513 18.00 39.52 0.65
N GLY A 514 18.35 40.58 -0.09
CA GLY A 514 18.26 41.97 0.41
C GLY A 514 16.86 42.55 0.61
N LYS A 515 15.84 42.05 -0.10
CA LYS A 515 14.43 42.47 0.04
C LYS A 515 13.51 41.25 0.13
N GLY A 516 12.42 41.36 0.89
CA GLY A 516 11.47 40.26 1.02
C GLY A 516 10.91 39.81 -0.33
N MET A 517 10.99 38.52 -0.64
CA MET A 517 10.46 37.92 -1.86
C MET A 517 9.76 36.61 -1.55
N TYR A 518 8.93 36.14 -2.48
CA TYR A 518 8.35 34.81 -2.40
C TYR A 518 9.41 33.76 -2.70
N TRP A 519 9.51 32.76 -1.83
CA TRP A 519 10.52 31.72 -1.97
C TRP A 519 9.96 30.33 -1.67
N ALA A 520 10.60 29.34 -2.27
CA ALA A 520 10.50 27.92 -1.94
C ALA A 520 11.92 27.39 -1.72
N GLY A 521 12.13 26.51 -0.76
CA GLY A 521 13.44 25.95 -0.47
C GLY A 521 13.33 24.52 0.01
N GLY A 522 14.37 23.74 -0.21
CA GLY A 522 14.38 22.32 0.11
C GLY A 522 15.77 21.78 0.37
N VAL A 523 15.81 20.64 1.07
CA VAL A 523 16.99 19.81 1.27
C VAL A 523 16.58 18.35 1.13
N THR A 524 17.31 17.59 0.33
CA THR A 524 17.10 16.14 0.15
C THR A 524 18.40 15.41 0.46
N LEU A 525 18.32 14.42 1.35
CA LEU A 525 19.43 13.55 1.70
C LEU A 525 19.33 12.26 0.91
N PHE A 526 20.37 11.92 0.16
CA PHE A 526 20.50 10.69 -0.61
C PHE A 526 21.45 9.73 0.09
N ARG A 527 21.07 8.44 0.14
CA ARG A 527 21.88 7.40 0.76
C ARG A 527 23.13 7.15 -0.06
N ALA A 528 24.27 6.98 0.60
CA ALA A 528 25.46 6.46 -0.06
C ALA A 528 25.25 5.00 -0.51
N ALA A 529 25.94 4.60 -1.58
CA ALA A 529 25.98 3.21 -2.01
C ALA A 529 26.58 2.32 -0.90
N ARG A 530 25.99 1.14 -0.66
CA ARG A 530 26.53 0.17 0.32
C ARG A 530 27.81 -0.47 -0.22
N PRO A 531 28.81 -0.74 0.63
CA PRO A 531 29.96 -1.54 0.23
C PRO A 531 29.51 -2.92 -0.26
N LYS A 532 30.01 -3.35 -1.42
CA LYS A 532 29.82 -4.72 -1.90
C LYS A 532 30.46 -5.68 -0.89
N PRO A 533 29.72 -6.67 -0.33
CA PRO A 533 30.34 -7.68 0.51
C PRO A 533 31.40 -8.43 -0.31
N LEU A 534 32.61 -8.59 0.24
CA LEU A 534 33.60 -9.49 -0.35
C LEU A 534 32.99 -10.90 -0.45
N PRO A 535 33.23 -11.65 -1.54
CA PRO A 535 32.76 -13.02 -1.64
C PRO A 535 33.31 -13.85 -0.48
N SER A 536 32.41 -14.50 0.27
CA SER A 536 32.78 -15.43 1.33
C SER A 536 33.44 -16.67 0.72
N PRO A 537 34.55 -17.19 1.27
CA PRO A 537 35.21 -18.38 0.73
C PRO A 537 34.28 -19.59 0.81
N SER A 538 34.16 -20.31 -0.32
CA SER A 538 33.32 -21.49 -0.48
C SER A 538 33.63 -22.59 0.55
N PRO A 539 32.63 -23.19 1.24
CA PRO A 539 32.88 -24.27 2.19
C PRO A 539 33.25 -25.57 1.46
N THR A 540 34.29 -26.24 1.95
CA THR A 540 34.74 -27.56 1.50
C THR A 540 33.70 -28.65 1.84
N PRO A 541 33.40 -29.62 0.93
CA PRO A 541 32.35 -30.61 1.15
C PRO A 541 32.73 -31.64 2.21
N THR A 542 31.76 -32.00 3.06
CA THR A 542 31.84 -33.10 4.05
C THR A 542 30.91 -34.25 3.60
N PRO A 543 31.31 -35.54 3.71
CA PRO A 543 30.62 -36.66 3.06
C PRO A 543 29.35 -37.15 3.76
N THR A 544 28.45 -37.68 2.92
CA THR A 544 27.12 -38.26 3.20
C THR A 544 27.16 -39.62 3.92
N PRO A 545 26.24 -39.92 4.88
CA PRO A 545 25.94 -41.28 5.31
C PRO A 545 24.59 -41.81 4.74
N THR A 546 24.57 -43.13 4.55
CA THR A 546 23.59 -43.96 3.82
C THR A 546 22.36 -44.36 4.66
N SER A 547 21.28 -44.75 3.96
CA SER A 547 19.92 -45.09 4.42
C SER A 547 19.74 -46.51 5.01
N THR A 548 18.72 -46.71 5.88
CA THR A 548 18.00 -48.00 6.00
C THR A 548 16.60 -47.93 6.65
N SER A 549 15.61 -48.41 5.87
CA SER A 549 14.32 -49.13 6.07
C SER A 549 13.39 -49.04 7.32
N THR A 550 12.11 -48.84 7.00
CA THR A 550 10.81 -49.06 7.70
C THR A 550 10.46 -50.53 8.03
N PRO A 551 9.53 -50.80 8.97
CA PRO A 551 8.37 -51.67 8.65
C PRO A 551 7.01 -51.25 9.26
N THR A 552 5.91 -51.82 8.73
CA THR A 552 4.46 -51.59 8.97
C THR A 552 3.77 -52.92 9.43
N PRO A 553 2.43 -53.02 9.68
CA PRO A 553 1.64 -52.88 10.94
C PRO A 553 0.88 -54.19 11.37
N THR A 554 -0.16 -54.05 12.24
CA THR A 554 -1.42 -54.88 12.43
C THR A 554 -1.57 -55.52 13.85
N PRO A 555 -2.78 -55.85 14.42
CA PRO A 555 -4.22 -55.54 14.17
C PRO A 555 -5.04 -55.00 15.39
N THR A 556 -6.30 -54.60 15.11
CA THR A 556 -7.43 -54.23 16.01
C THR A 556 -8.22 -55.45 16.56
N PRO A 557 -8.93 -55.31 17.71
CA PRO A 557 -10.23 -55.97 17.91
C PRO A 557 -11.39 -55.05 18.40
N THR A 558 -12.63 -55.50 18.18
CA THR A 558 -13.94 -54.80 18.34
C THR A 558 -14.82 -55.48 19.46
N PRO A 559 -16.13 -55.13 19.70
CA PRO A 559 -16.69 -54.32 20.82
C PRO A 559 -17.72 -55.05 21.75
N THR A 560 -18.25 -54.40 22.82
CA THR A 560 -19.59 -54.72 23.46
C THR A 560 -20.06 -53.58 24.44
N PRO A 561 -21.32 -53.50 24.96
CA PRO A 561 -22.25 -52.37 24.69
C PRO A 561 -22.94 -51.66 25.91
N THR A 562 -23.53 -50.46 25.68
CA THR A 562 -24.75 -49.82 26.29
C THR A 562 -24.77 -49.52 27.83
N PRO A 563 -25.22 -48.34 28.37
CA PRO A 563 -26.58 -47.81 28.20
C PRO A 563 -26.83 -46.27 28.16
N THR A 564 -28.04 -45.99 27.69
CA THR A 564 -28.80 -44.73 27.47
C THR A 564 -28.92 -43.80 28.69
N PRO A 565 -29.04 -42.47 28.48
CA PRO A 565 -29.87 -41.63 29.34
C PRO A 565 -30.95 -40.82 28.60
N THR A 566 -32.04 -40.64 29.36
CA THR A 566 -33.37 -40.07 29.11
C THR A 566 -33.36 -38.52 29.09
N PRO A 567 -34.34 -37.83 28.46
CA PRO A 567 -34.23 -36.43 28.04
C PRO A 567 -34.88 -35.41 28.99
N SER A 568 -34.43 -34.14 28.94
CA SER A 568 -35.19 -32.96 29.40
C SER A 568 -34.45 -31.64 29.06
N PRO A 569 -35.09 -30.46 29.03
CA PRO A 569 -36.30 -30.06 28.30
C PRO A 569 -36.06 -28.85 27.36
N SER A 570 -37.04 -28.60 26.49
CA SER A 570 -37.10 -27.57 25.43
C SER A 570 -36.89 -26.11 25.89
N PRO A 571 -36.25 -25.23 25.09
CA PRO A 571 -36.47 -23.80 25.18
C PRO A 571 -37.61 -23.32 24.25
N SER A 572 -38.31 -22.29 24.72
CA SER A 572 -39.44 -21.58 24.10
C SER A 572 -38.95 -20.58 23.01
N PRO A 573 -39.84 -19.93 22.24
CA PRO A 573 -39.60 -19.55 20.84
C PRO A 573 -38.70 -18.32 20.63
N SER A 574 -37.97 -18.39 19.52
CA SER A 574 -37.05 -17.37 18.99
C SER A 574 -37.79 -16.08 18.57
N PRO A 575 -37.23 -14.87 18.80
CA PRO A 575 -37.75 -13.63 18.22
C PRO A 575 -37.50 -13.57 16.70
N SER A 576 -38.33 -12.77 16.02
CA SER A 576 -38.38 -12.54 14.57
C SER A 576 -37.01 -12.33 13.90
N PRO A 577 -36.86 -12.70 12.62
CA PRO A 577 -35.60 -12.52 11.90
C PRO A 577 -35.22 -11.03 11.80
N SER A 578 -34.01 -10.71 12.27
CA SER A 578 -33.39 -9.40 12.09
C SER A 578 -33.10 -9.12 10.61
N PRO A 579 -33.04 -7.85 10.18
CA PRO A 579 -32.62 -7.50 8.83
C PRO A 579 -31.21 -8.04 8.56
N SER A 580 -30.99 -8.63 7.38
CA SER A 580 -29.72 -9.22 6.96
C SER A 580 -28.96 -8.26 6.06
N GLY A 581 -27.92 -7.63 6.62
CA GLY A 581 -26.90 -6.86 5.90
C GLY A 581 -25.51 -7.14 6.51
N SER A 582 -24.43 -6.88 5.78
CA SER A 582 -23.04 -7.16 6.22
C SER A 582 -22.66 -6.46 7.53
N CYS A 583 -23.28 -5.32 7.84
CA CYS A 583 -23.01 -4.54 9.06
C CYS A 583 -24.00 -4.71 10.20
N TYR A 584 -24.71 -5.84 10.25
CA TYR A 584 -25.45 -6.29 11.42
C TYR A 584 -24.57 -7.26 12.22
N LEU A 585 -23.70 -6.72 13.07
CA LEU A 585 -22.73 -7.51 13.81
C LEU A 585 -23.29 -7.99 15.16
N VAL A 586 -22.83 -9.15 15.60
CA VAL A 586 -23.16 -9.74 16.90
C VAL A 586 -21.89 -9.76 17.76
N PRO A 587 -21.94 -9.31 19.03
CA PRO A 587 -20.81 -9.40 19.95
C PRO A 587 -20.24 -10.81 20.11
N PRO A 588 -18.92 -10.98 20.33
CA PRO A 588 -17.92 -9.93 20.50
C PRO A 588 -17.54 -9.24 19.18
N ILE A 589 -17.47 -7.90 19.19
CA ILE A 589 -17.09 -7.09 18.03
C ILE A 589 -15.73 -6.45 18.28
N ARG A 590 -14.79 -6.64 17.37
CA ARG A 590 -13.51 -5.93 17.39
C ARG A 590 -13.58 -4.63 16.59
N ALA A 591 -13.34 -3.50 17.25
CA ALA A 591 -13.43 -2.19 16.64
C ALA A 591 -12.25 -1.28 17.03
N ALA A 592 -11.91 -0.31 16.18
CA ALA A 592 -10.82 0.64 16.43
C ALA A 592 -11.30 2.09 16.32
N PHE A 593 -10.84 2.94 17.23
CA PHE A 593 -11.06 4.39 17.11
C PHE A 593 -10.29 4.96 15.91
N TYR A 594 -10.97 5.78 15.11
CA TYR A 594 -10.48 6.29 13.83
C TYR A 594 -10.70 7.79 13.71
N TYR A 595 -9.74 8.50 13.12
CA TYR A 595 -9.71 9.95 13.09
C TYR A 595 -9.61 10.47 11.64
N PRO A 596 -10.73 10.99 11.07
CA PRO A 596 -10.78 11.41 9.68
C PRO A 596 -10.30 12.86 9.47
N TRP A 597 -9.37 13.39 10.26
CA TRP A 597 -8.98 14.82 10.25
C TRP A 597 -7.62 15.12 9.60
N TYR A 598 -7.12 14.19 8.78
CA TYR A 598 -5.90 14.40 8.00
C TYR A 598 -6.25 14.94 6.61
N PRO A 599 -5.51 15.93 6.08
CA PRO A 599 -4.13 16.27 6.44
C PRO A 599 -3.97 17.35 7.52
N GLU A 600 -5.06 17.90 8.05
CA GLU A 600 -5.00 19.13 8.85
C GLU A 600 -4.24 18.97 10.15
N ASN A 601 -4.47 17.82 10.77
CA ASN A 601 -3.85 17.45 12.03
C ASN A 601 -2.40 16.96 11.86
N TRP A 602 -1.83 16.98 10.65
CA TRP A 602 -0.37 16.88 10.54
C TRP A 602 0.33 18.13 11.08
N THR A 603 -0.34 19.27 11.18
CA THR A 603 0.20 20.48 11.80
C THR A 603 -0.68 20.88 12.98
N GLU A 604 -0.12 20.92 14.18
CA GLU A 604 -0.85 21.33 15.39
C GLU A 604 -0.01 22.36 16.15
N ASN A 605 -0.61 23.51 16.47
CA ASN A 605 0.07 24.64 17.15
C ASN A 605 1.40 25.06 16.49
N GLY A 606 1.46 24.99 15.15
CA GLY A 606 2.65 25.34 14.37
C GLY A 606 3.75 24.27 14.34
N ILE A 607 3.49 23.08 14.90
CA ILE A 607 4.42 21.93 14.87
C ILE A 607 4.00 21.00 13.73
N TYR A 608 4.92 20.74 12.79
CA TYR A 608 4.77 19.76 11.71
C TYR A 608 6.02 18.86 11.64
N PRO A 609 5.86 17.54 11.50
CA PRO A 609 4.61 16.82 11.71
C PRO A 609 4.24 16.81 13.21
N ALA A 610 2.96 16.95 13.54
CA ALA A 610 2.43 16.87 14.90
C ALA A 610 2.29 15.42 15.38
N THR A 611 3.39 14.65 15.28
CA THR A 611 3.49 13.27 15.77
C THR A 611 4.97 12.91 16.01
N HIS A 612 5.21 11.92 16.87
CA HIS A 612 6.56 11.36 17.11
C HIS A 612 6.92 10.21 16.16
N TYR A 613 6.01 9.84 15.25
CA TYR A 613 6.16 8.65 14.41
C TYR A 613 5.99 8.95 12.92
N ASN A 614 6.44 8.04 12.07
CA ASN A 614 6.38 8.18 10.62
C ASN A 614 5.36 7.20 10.01
N PRO A 615 4.14 7.63 9.67
CA PRO A 615 3.12 6.77 9.04
C PRO A 615 3.66 6.10 7.78
N GLY A 616 3.32 4.82 7.61
CA GLY A 616 3.75 4.00 6.48
C GLY A 616 3.28 4.54 5.13
N PRO A 617 2.02 4.98 4.98
CA PRO A 617 1.54 5.68 3.79
C PRO A 617 2.06 7.14 3.66
N GLY A 618 2.86 7.62 4.61
CA GLY A 618 3.30 9.00 4.71
C GLY A 618 2.26 9.94 5.33
N PHE A 619 2.53 11.24 5.31
CA PHE A 619 1.62 12.26 5.81
C PHE A 619 0.48 12.51 4.80
N TYR A 620 -0.51 11.61 4.80
CA TYR A 620 -1.57 11.52 3.80
C TYR A 620 -2.68 12.58 3.94
N SER A 621 -3.43 12.81 2.87
CA SER A 621 -4.67 13.59 2.89
C SER A 621 -5.88 12.66 2.77
N LEU A 622 -6.91 12.87 3.58
CA LEU A 622 -8.22 12.22 3.44
C LEU A 622 -9.20 13.09 2.65
N ASP A 623 -8.76 14.20 2.06
CA ASP A 623 -9.60 14.94 1.13
C ASP A 623 -9.83 14.11 -0.14
N SER A 624 -11.09 13.94 -0.51
CA SER A 624 -11.49 13.24 -1.74
C SER A 624 -10.85 13.85 -2.99
N SER A 625 -10.69 15.18 -3.03
CA SER A 625 -9.99 15.90 -4.12
C SER A 625 -8.49 15.57 -4.23
N SER A 626 -7.91 14.98 -3.20
CA SER A 626 -6.49 14.60 -3.13
C SER A 626 -6.30 13.07 -3.14
N GLY A 627 -7.33 12.30 -3.49
CA GLY A 627 -7.28 10.84 -3.50
C GLY A 627 -7.57 10.18 -2.15
N GLY A 628 -8.17 10.89 -1.19
CA GLY A 628 -8.46 10.39 0.16
C GLY A 628 -9.20 9.06 0.21
N LEU A 629 -10.11 8.81 -0.73
CA LEU A 629 -10.85 7.54 -0.80
C LEU A 629 -9.94 6.30 -0.97
N ALA A 630 -8.80 6.45 -1.66
CA ALA A 630 -7.84 5.36 -1.81
C ALA A 630 -7.11 5.07 -0.50
N ILE A 631 -6.79 6.12 0.26
CA ILE A 631 -6.20 6.01 1.60
C ILE A 631 -7.18 5.35 2.55
N GLU A 632 -8.45 5.75 2.54
CA GLU A 632 -9.51 5.15 3.37
C GLU A 632 -9.73 3.67 3.05
N ARG A 633 -9.71 3.28 1.77
CA ARG A 633 -9.74 1.86 1.36
C ARG A 633 -8.53 1.08 1.85
N SER A 634 -7.34 1.67 1.79
CA SER A 634 -6.12 1.08 2.35
C SER A 634 -6.23 0.90 3.86
N HIS A 635 -6.77 1.89 4.57
CA HIS A 635 -7.02 1.81 6.01
C HIS A 635 -8.00 0.69 6.36
N ILE A 636 -9.10 0.56 5.61
CA ILE A 636 -10.06 -0.54 5.77
C ILE A 636 -9.37 -1.90 5.58
N ALA A 637 -8.55 -2.04 4.53
CA ALA A 637 -7.81 -3.28 4.28
C ALA A 637 -6.84 -3.62 5.42
N ALA A 638 -6.13 -2.62 5.95
CA ALA A 638 -5.22 -2.78 7.09
C ALA A 638 -5.98 -3.18 8.38
N MET A 639 -7.13 -2.54 8.64
CA MET A 639 -7.99 -2.89 9.77
C MET A 639 -8.54 -4.32 9.65
N GLN A 640 -9.05 -4.71 8.47
CA GLN A 640 -9.52 -6.07 8.21
C GLN A 640 -8.39 -7.10 8.34
N TYR A 641 -7.17 -6.75 7.91
CA TYR A 641 -5.98 -7.57 8.11
C TYR A 641 -5.73 -7.85 9.61
N GLY A 642 -5.85 -6.84 10.47
CA GLY A 642 -5.81 -6.97 11.94
C GLY A 642 -7.07 -7.59 12.56
N ARG A 643 -7.98 -8.15 11.76
CA ARG A 643 -9.30 -8.66 12.17
C ARG A 643 -10.17 -7.63 12.90
N ILE A 644 -9.97 -6.35 12.64
CA ILE A 644 -10.86 -5.28 13.10
C ILE A 644 -12.06 -5.25 12.16
N GLN A 645 -13.26 -5.36 12.72
CA GLN A 645 -14.52 -5.48 11.98
C GLN A 645 -15.19 -4.12 11.76
N ALA A 646 -14.94 -3.16 12.65
CA ALA A 646 -15.52 -1.84 12.56
C ALA A 646 -14.58 -0.69 12.95
N GLY A 647 -14.74 0.45 12.28
CA GLY A 647 -14.09 1.71 12.62
C GLY A 647 -15.06 2.62 13.37
N ILE A 648 -14.57 3.27 14.43
CA ILE A 648 -15.32 4.22 15.25
C ILE A 648 -14.80 5.62 14.93
N ALA A 649 -15.45 6.29 13.96
CA ALA A 649 -14.96 7.54 13.38
C ALA A 649 -15.31 8.76 14.23
N SER A 650 -14.31 9.54 14.65
CA SER A 650 -14.47 10.81 15.36
C SER A 650 -15.39 11.76 14.56
N TRP A 651 -16.44 12.28 15.22
CA TRP A 651 -17.45 13.15 14.63
C TRP A 651 -17.70 14.37 15.51
N TRP A 652 -17.45 15.57 14.97
CA TRP A 652 -17.44 16.87 15.68
C TRP A 652 -18.66 17.76 15.48
N GLY A 653 -19.82 17.19 15.15
CA GLY A 653 -21.05 17.97 14.94
C GLY A 653 -21.39 18.17 13.47
N GLN A 654 -22.65 18.52 13.21
CA GLN A 654 -23.18 18.77 11.87
C GLN A 654 -22.40 19.89 11.17
N GLY A 655 -22.02 19.67 9.91
CA GLY A 655 -21.24 20.60 9.09
C GLY A 655 -19.76 20.72 9.48
N SER A 656 -19.28 19.95 10.46
CA SER A 656 -17.85 19.87 10.77
C SER A 656 -17.08 19.19 9.63
N ARG A 657 -15.76 19.36 9.59
CA ARG A 657 -14.93 18.64 8.61
C ARG A 657 -15.08 17.12 8.72
N THR A 658 -15.13 16.60 9.94
CA THR A 658 -15.30 15.17 10.17
C THR A 658 -16.68 14.67 9.72
N ASP A 659 -17.72 15.50 9.82
CA ASP A 659 -19.08 15.21 9.34
C ASP A 659 -19.11 15.04 7.82
N ILE A 660 -18.43 15.93 7.10
CA ILE A 660 -18.33 15.87 5.64
C ILE A 660 -17.62 14.58 5.16
N ARG A 661 -16.62 14.09 5.92
CA ARG A 661 -15.83 12.91 5.58
C ARG A 661 -16.50 11.57 5.94
N ILE A 662 -17.59 11.55 6.71
CA ILE A 662 -18.28 10.29 7.05
C ILE A 662 -18.84 9.60 5.80
N ALA A 663 -19.35 10.36 4.83
CA ALA A 663 -19.87 9.79 3.59
C ALA A 663 -18.77 9.08 2.79
N ASP A 664 -17.56 9.64 2.77
CA ASP A 664 -16.40 9.06 2.08
C ASP A 664 -15.96 7.75 2.77
N LEU A 665 -15.88 7.73 4.10
CA LEU A 665 -15.61 6.51 4.86
C LEU A 665 -16.64 5.40 4.59
N LEU A 666 -17.93 5.74 4.63
CA LEU A 666 -19.01 4.79 4.32
C LEU A 666 -18.92 4.29 2.87
N ALA A 667 -18.55 5.16 1.93
CA ALA A 667 -18.33 4.78 0.53
C ALA A 667 -17.07 3.92 0.34
N ALA A 668 -16.01 4.16 1.10
CA ALA A 668 -14.79 3.36 1.08
C ALA A 668 -15.04 1.90 1.51
N ALA A 669 -16.04 1.67 2.37
CA ALA A 669 -16.45 0.35 2.81
C ALA A 669 -17.32 -0.43 1.82
N ASN A 670 -17.77 0.18 0.71
CA ASN A 670 -18.59 -0.50 -0.29
C ASN A 670 -17.88 -1.74 -0.85
N GLY A 671 -18.60 -2.86 -0.88
CA GLY A 671 -18.05 -4.14 -1.34
C GLY A 671 -17.15 -4.85 -0.33
N THR A 672 -17.01 -4.32 0.89
CA THR A 672 -16.25 -4.94 1.98
C THR A 672 -17.18 -5.48 3.08
N GLN A 673 -16.62 -6.24 4.02
CA GLN A 673 -17.31 -6.63 5.27
C GLN A 673 -17.03 -5.65 6.42
N PHE A 674 -16.38 -4.52 6.16
CA PHE A 674 -16.01 -3.55 7.19
C PHE A 674 -17.15 -2.58 7.46
N CYS A 675 -17.34 -2.23 8.72
CA CYS A 675 -18.43 -1.37 9.15
C CYS A 675 -17.92 -0.06 9.76
N TRP A 676 -18.66 1.01 9.58
CA TRP A 676 -18.39 2.28 10.23
C TRP A 676 -19.48 2.61 11.26
N THR A 677 -19.06 3.18 12.38
CA THR A 677 -19.92 3.86 13.35
C THR A 677 -19.25 5.19 13.73
N LEU A 678 -19.95 6.03 14.49
CA LEU A 678 -19.46 7.34 14.88
C LEU A 678 -19.05 7.35 16.35
N TYR A 679 -18.03 8.17 16.63
CA TYR A 679 -17.64 8.61 17.96
C TYR A 679 -18.07 10.06 18.15
N TYR A 680 -19.12 10.28 18.92
CA TYR A 680 -19.68 11.60 19.20
C TYR A 680 -18.76 12.36 20.16
N GLU A 681 -18.09 13.39 19.64
CA GLU A 681 -17.11 14.23 20.34
C GLU A 681 -17.66 15.52 20.98
N PRO A 682 -18.70 16.19 20.40
CA PRO A 682 -19.13 17.50 20.90
C PRO A 682 -19.53 17.47 22.37
N ALA A 683 -19.15 18.51 23.12
CA ALA A 683 -19.71 18.73 24.45
C ALA A 683 -21.19 19.13 24.35
N ILE A 684 -21.98 18.77 25.36
CA ILE A 684 -23.43 19.04 25.40
C ILE A 684 -23.66 20.41 26.00
N THR A 685 -23.46 21.45 25.20
CA THR A 685 -23.74 22.84 25.61
C THR A 685 -25.21 23.22 25.38
N GLY A 686 -25.90 22.57 24.44
CA GLY A 686 -27.31 22.77 24.13
C GLY A 686 -28.29 21.80 24.81
N GLY A 687 -27.82 20.97 25.74
CA GLY A 687 -28.65 20.02 26.49
C GLY A 687 -29.30 18.95 25.61
N SER A 688 -30.44 18.41 26.06
CA SER A 688 -31.16 17.33 25.37
C SER A 688 -31.62 17.68 23.95
N ALA A 689 -31.86 18.96 23.65
CA ALA A 689 -32.28 19.41 22.33
C ALA A 689 -31.17 19.24 21.28
N GLN A 690 -29.92 19.53 21.65
CA GLN A 690 -28.76 19.29 20.80
C GLN A 690 -28.62 17.80 20.50
N ILE A 691 -28.68 16.95 21.53
CA ILE A 691 -28.58 15.49 21.38
C ILE A 691 -29.68 14.99 20.42
N ALA A 692 -30.93 15.38 20.65
CA ALA A 692 -32.04 14.94 19.81
C ALA A 692 -31.89 15.40 18.35
N SER A 693 -31.38 16.61 18.12
CA SER A 693 -31.08 17.14 16.78
C SER A 693 -29.99 16.33 16.09
N ASP A 694 -28.88 16.07 16.78
CA ASP A 694 -27.76 15.33 16.21
C ASP A 694 -28.10 13.86 15.97
N LEU A 695 -28.84 13.22 16.86
CA LEU A 695 -29.30 11.84 16.65
C LEU A 695 -30.23 11.74 15.44
N ALA A 696 -31.14 12.69 15.24
CA ALA A 696 -31.99 12.73 14.05
C ALA A 696 -31.16 12.97 12.78
N TYR A 697 -30.16 13.85 12.85
CA TYR A 697 -29.23 14.11 11.76
C TYR A 697 -28.44 12.85 11.37
N ILE A 698 -27.76 12.22 12.34
CA ILE A 698 -26.98 10.99 12.11
C ILE A 698 -27.86 9.88 11.57
N GLN A 699 -29.08 9.73 12.10
CA GLN A 699 -30.01 8.70 11.65
C GLN A 699 -30.38 8.87 10.18
N SER A 700 -30.66 10.10 9.76
CA SER A 700 -31.09 10.41 8.39
C SER A 700 -29.94 10.41 7.38
N HIS A 701 -28.74 10.84 7.78
CA HIS A 701 -27.61 11.02 6.87
C HIS A 701 -26.72 9.77 6.75
N TYR A 702 -26.59 8.99 7.82
CA TYR A 702 -25.59 7.91 7.89
C TYR A 702 -26.18 6.55 8.25
N ALA A 703 -27.09 6.49 9.22
CA ALA A 703 -27.54 5.21 9.79
C ALA A 703 -28.31 4.32 8.81
N THR A 704 -28.82 4.87 7.70
CA THR A 704 -29.48 4.10 6.63
C THR A 704 -28.49 3.50 5.63
N ASN A 705 -27.21 3.89 5.68
CA ASN A 705 -26.19 3.33 4.81
C ASN A 705 -25.92 1.85 5.19
N PRO A 706 -25.81 0.93 4.21
CA PRO A 706 -25.61 -0.49 4.48
C PRO A 706 -24.28 -0.81 5.20
N ASN A 707 -23.30 0.09 5.14
CA ASN A 707 -22.00 -0.05 5.82
C ASN A 707 -21.99 0.61 7.20
N PHE A 708 -23.12 1.15 7.66
CA PHE A 708 -23.25 1.67 9.02
C PHE A 708 -23.50 0.52 10.00
N LEU A 709 -22.75 0.47 11.10
CA LEU A 709 -22.80 -0.62 12.07
C LEU A 709 -24.13 -0.66 12.82
N HIS A 710 -24.70 -1.86 12.89
CA HIS A 710 -25.90 -2.19 13.65
C HIS A 710 -25.65 -3.33 14.64
N VAL A 711 -26.21 -3.21 15.83
CA VAL A 711 -26.24 -4.26 16.87
C VAL A 711 -27.68 -4.36 17.38
N ASN A 712 -28.20 -5.58 17.49
CA ASN A 712 -29.60 -5.84 17.87
C ASN A 712 -30.62 -5.07 17.00
N GLY A 713 -30.30 -4.88 15.72
CA GLY A 713 -31.13 -4.16 14.76
C GLY A 713 -31.13 -2.63 14.91
N LYS A 714 -30.35 -2.07 15.84
CA LYS A 714 -30.22 -0.62 16.01
C LYS A 714 -28.87 -0.13 15.48
N PRO A 715 -28.79 1.04 14.82
CA PRO A 715 -27.51 1.67 14.49
C PRO A 715 -26.73 1.97 15.76
N VAL A 716 -25.42 1.74 15.73
CA VAL A 716 -24.54 1.94 16.89
C VAL A 716 -24.04 3.38 16.93
N LEU A 717 -23.92 3.95 18.13
CA LEU A 717 -23.25 5.23 18.37
C LEU A 717 -22.38 5.15 19.62
N PHE A 718 -21.10 5.50 19.50
CA PHE A 718 -20.20 5.69 20.63
C PHE A 718 -20.19 7.16 21.06
N VAL A 719 -20.12 7.42 22.37
CA VAL A 719 -20.17 8.78 22.91
C VAL A 719 -19.00 9.05 23.85
N TYR A 720 -18.21 10.08 23.55
CA TYR A 720 -17.03 10.45 24.33
C TYR A 720 -17.39 11.11 25.67
N SER A 721 -16.49 11.00 26.65
CA SER A 721 -16.68 11.52 28.03
C SER A 721 -16.95 13.02 28.12
N ARG A 722 -16.54 13.83 27.12
CA ARG A 722 -16.93 15.25 27.05
C ARG A 722 -18.43 15.46 26.93
N ALA A 723 -19.16 14.43 26.50
CA ALA A 723 -20.61 14.41 26.36
C ALA A 723 -21.32 13.55 27.42
N VAL A 724 -20.60 12.77 28.23
CA VAL A 724 -21.18 11.94 29.30
C VAL A 724 -20.22 11.89 30.49
N ALA A 725 -20.57 12.58 31.57
CA ALA A 725 -19.75 12.64 32.78
C ALA A 725 -20.51 12.24 34.05
N SER A 726 -21.82 11.97 33.95
CA SER A 726 -22.68 11.70 35.11
C SER A 726 -23.89 10.81 34.77
N CYS A 727 -24.55 10.29 35.81
CA CYS A 727 -25.81 9.58 35.65
C CYS A 727 -26.94 10.47 35.11
N THR A 728 -26.87 11.78 35.35
CA THR A 728 -27.81 12.76 34.78
C THR A 728 -27.62 12.86 33.26
N ASP A 729 -26.38 12.91 32.79
CA ASP A 729 -26.08 12.94 31.35
C ASP A 729 -26.51 11.62 30.69
N THR A 730 -26.27 10.49 31.36
CA THR A 730 -26.72 9.17 30.90
C THR A 730 -28.23 9.13 30.70
N ALA A 731 -28.99 9.61 31.69
CA ALA A 731 -30.45 9.71 31.58
C ALA A 731 -30.88 10.66 30.46
N THR A 732 -30.14 11.75 30.24
CA THR A 732 -30.40 12.73 29.18
C THR A 732 -30.20 12.12 27.80
N TRP A 733 -29.11 11.37 27.60
CA TRP A 733 -28.83 10.62 26.37
C TRP A 733 -29.89 9.56 26.09
N ASN A 734 -30.24 8.75 27.08
CA ASN A 734 -31.25 7.71 26.91
C ASN A 734 -32.62 8.29 26.57
N ALA A 735 -33.01 9.38 27.22
CA ALA A 735 -34.26 10.08 26.93
C ALA A 735 -34.26 10.71 25.52
N ALA A 736 -33.16 11.35 25.10
CA ALA A 736 -33.05 11.93 23.78
C ALA A 736 -32.95 10.87 22.67
N ASN A 737 -32.34 9.72 22.96
CA ASN A 737 -32.20 8.61 22.03
C ASN A 737 -33.55 7.98 21.68
N ASP A 738 -34.45 7.85 22.66
CA ASP A 738 -35.79 7.26 22.45
C ASP A 738 -35.72 5.88 21.74
N GLY A 739 -34.67 5.12 22.04
CA GLY A 739 -34.42 3.80 21.46
C GLY A 739 -33.90 3.77 20.02
N ARG A 740 -33.60 4.92 19.40
CA ARG A 740 -33.15 5.03 17.99
C ARG A 740 -31.80 4.36 17.70
N PHE A 741 -30.86 4.48 18.63
CA PHE A 741 -29.51 3.92 18.53
C PHE A 741 -29.24 2.90 19.64
N TYR A 742 -28.33 1.97 19.36
CA TYR A 742 -27.59 1.24 20.37
C TYR A 742 -26.53 2.19 20.93
N LEU A 743 -26.77 2.73 22.13
CA LEU A 743 -25.86 3.70 22.75
C LEU A 743 -24.71 2.98 23.47
N ASN A 744 -23.48 3.34 23.10
CA ASN A 744 -22.28 2.95 23.82
C ASN A 744 -21.62 4.18 24.44
N LEU A 745 -21.89 4.44 25.73
CA LEU A 745 -21.39 5.62 26.42
C LEU A 745 -20.05 5.36 27.08
N GLN A 746 -19.18 6.37 27.16
CA GLN A 746 -17.93 6.24 27.89
C GLN A 746 -18.18 6.12 29.41
N VAL A 747 -17.42 5.26 30.09
CA VAL A 747 -17.47 5.09 31.55
C VAL A 747 -17.00 6.35 32.31
N PHE A 748 -17.57 6.54 33.50
CA PHE A 748 -17.14 7.51 34.52
C PHE A 748 -17.31 6.90 35.93
N GLY A 749 -16.74 7.51 36.97
CA GLY A 749 -16.83 6.96 38.33
C GLY A 749 -18.28 6.70 38.78
N GLY A 750 -18.63 5.44 39.06
CA GLY A 750 -19.97 5.04 39.51
C GLY A 750 -21.01 4.76 38.42
N TYR A 751 -20.60 4.68 37.15
CA TYR A 751 -21.50 4.49 36.00
C TYR A 751 -22.45 3.28 36.10
N THR A 752 -22.00 2.18 36.71
CA THR A 752 -22.82 0.96 36.92
C THR A 752 -23.98 1.19 37.89
N GLY A 753 -23.89 2.22 38.74
CA GLY A 753 -24.93 2.60 39.71
C GLY A 753 -26.00 3.53 39.15
N CYS A 754 -25.89 3.98 37.90
CA CYS A 754 -26.89 4.87 37.32
C CYS A 754 -28.24 4.17 37.14
N ALA A 755 -29.32 4.84 37.53
CA ALA A 755 -30.68 4.29 37.38
C ALA A 755 -31.09 4.11 35.90
N SER A 756 -30.58 4.98 35.02
CA SER A 756 -30.69 4.84 33.58
C SER A 756 -29.38 4.28 33.05
N GLN A 757 -29.44 3.14 32.34
CA GLN A 757 -28.29 2.48 31.72
C GLN A 757 -28.41 2.58 30.20
N PRO A 758 -27.32 2.87 29.46
CA PRO A 758 -27.28 2.76 28.01
C PRO A 758 -27.27 1.29 27.56
N ASP A 759 -27.29 1.02 26.25
CA ASP A 759 -27.19 -0.35 25.74
C ASP A 759 -25.82 -0.97 26.07
N ASN A 760 -24.74 -0.17 26.13
CA ASN A 760 -23.43 -0.62 26.63
C ASN A 760 -22.52 0.52 27.10
N TRP A 761 -21.37 0.15 27.68
CA TRP A 761 -20.32 1.04 28.12
C TRP A 761 -18.98 0.73 27.44
N HIS A 762 -18.16 1.76 27.22
CA HIS A 762 -16.78 1.61 26.75
C HIS A 762 -15.83 2.48 27.54
N GLN A 763 -14.53 2.20 27.40
CA GLN A 763 -13.49 3.07 27.91
C GLN A 763 -12.55 3.54 26.80
N TYR A 764 -12.21 4.83 26.83
CA TYR A 764 -11.11 5.43 26.08
C TYR A 764 -10.07 5.95 27.07
N GLY A 765 -8.95 5.22 27.20
CA GLY A 765 -7.91 5.49 28.20
C GLY A 765 -6.51 5.13 27.71
N PRO A 766 -5.95 5.85 26.71
CA PRO A 766 -4.72 5.47 26.01
C PRO A 766 -3.47 5.38 26.91
N ALA A 767 -3.49 6.04 28.07
CA ALA A 767 -2.38 5.97 29.03
C ALA A 767 -2.24 4.61 29.72
N VAL A 768 -3.23 3.73 29.59
CA VAL A 768 -3.22 2.38 30.16
C VAL A 768 -3.19 1.37 29.02
N ALA A 769 -2.31 0.37 29.12
CA ALA A 769 -2.10 -0.59 28.03
C ALA A 769 -3.29 -1.53 27.79
N ALA A 770 -4.08 -1.79 28.84
CA ALA A 770 -5.31 -2.56 28.78
C ALA A 770 -6.28 -2.08 29.87
N ASP A 771 -7.56 -1.97 29.53
CA ASP A 771 -8.64 -1.62 30.44
C ASP A 771 -9.81 -2.61 30.23
N HIS A 772 -10.30 -3.17 31.33
CA HIS A 772 -11.33 -4.21 31.32
C HIS A 772 -12.57 -3.73 32.08
N GLN A 773 -13.62 -3.40 31.34
CA GLN A 773 -14.95 -3.12 31.86
C GLN A 773 -15.79 -4.38 31.74
N SER A 774 -15.84 -5.17 32.81
CA SER A 774 -16.45 -6.51 32.77
C SER A 774 -17.92 -6.48 32.36
N GLY A 775 -18.29 -7.32 31.39
CA GLY A 775 -19.61 -7.38 30.77
C GLY A 775 -19.87 -6.31 29.70
N HIS A 776 -18.89 -5.45 29.40
CA HIS A 776 -19.06 -4.28 28.54
C HIS A 776 -18.01 -4.18 27.44
N SER A 777 -16.74 -3.98 27.81
CA SER A 777 -15.65 -3.77 26.86
C SER A 777 -14.28 -4.14 27.43
N TYR A 778 -13.37 -4.49 26.53
CA TYR A 778 -11.96 -4.63 26.80
C TYR A 778 -11.20 -3.77 25.79
N SER A 779 -10.49 -2.75 26.27
CA SER A 779 -9.76 -1.78 25.44
C SER A 779 -8.25 -1.96 25.59
N ILE A 780 -7.49 -1.85 24.51
CA ILE A 780 -6.03 -1.98 24.50
C ILE A 780 -5.39 -0.82 23.74
N SER A 781 -4.20 -0.41 24.20
CA SER A 781 -3.40 0.63 23.54
C SER A 781 -1.95 0.19 23.34
N PRO A 782 -1.36 0.40 22.15
CA PRO A 782 0.02 0.02 21.90
C PRO A 782 1.00 0.94 22.65
N GLY A 783 0.63 2.21 22.85
CA GLY A 783 1.41 3.24 23.51
C GLY A 783 0.66 4.57 23.49
N PHE A 784 1.17 5.56 24.23
CA PHE A 784 0.63 6.91 24.28
C PHE A 784 1.79 7.89 24.43
N TYR A 785 2.05 8.62 23.34
CA TYR A 785 3.10 9.61 23.27
C TYR A 785 2.61 10.83 22.50
N LYS A 786 2.09 11.80 23.24
CA LYS A 786 1.54 13.01 22.63
C LYS A 786 2.66 13.82 21.97
N TYR A 787 2.41 14.33 20.76
CA TYR A 787 3.40 15.05 19.93
C TYR A 787 4.15 16.17 20.66
N SER A 788 3.48 16.82 21.62
CA SER A 788 4.02 17.95 22.39
C SER A 788 4.85 17.54 23.62
N GLU A 789 4.88 16.26 23.96
CA GLU A 789 5.51 15.77 25.19
C GLU A 789 6.95 15.30 24.94
N ALA A 790 7.79 15.38 25.98
CA ALA A 790 9.20 14.98 25.92
C ALA A 790 9.43 13.49 26.19
N SER A 791 8.42 12.78 26.71
CA SER A 791 8.49 11.34 27.01
C SER A 791 7.11 10.70 26.90
N PRO A 792 7.02 9.42 26.48
CA PRO A 792 5.74 8.73 26.36
C PRO A 792 5.11 8.53 27.74
N ARG A 793 3.79 8.76 27.85
CA ARG A 793 3.01 8.39 29.04
C ARG A 793 2.83 6.88 29.14
N LEU A 794 2.75 6.21 27.99
CA LEU A 794 2.79 4.76 27.86
C LEU A 794 3.77 4.40 26.74
N ALA A 795 4.91 3.83 27.09
CA ALA A 795 5.88 3.37 26.10
C ALA A 795 5.32 2.18 25.29
N ARG A 796 5.65 2.14 24.00
CA ARG A 796 5.33 1.04 23.10
C ARG A 796 6.07 -0.24 23.49
N ASP A 797 5.35 -1.37 23.53
CA ASP A 797 5.89 -2.69 23.90
C ASP A 797 5.09 -3.79 23.19
N ILE A 798 5.74 -4.48 22.23
CA ILE A 798 5.09 -5.50 21.41
C ILE A 798 4.76 -6.77 22.19
N ALA A 799 5.56 -7.13 23.20
CA ALA A 799 5.32 -8.32 24.01
C ALA A 799 4.11 -8.12 24.93
N ARG A 800 4.02 -6.93 25.55
CA ARG A 800 2.84 -6.52 26.31
C ARG A 800 1.61 -6.42 25.41
N TRP A 801 1.75 -5.86 24.20
CA TRP A 801 0.66 -5.79 23.23
C TRP A 801 0.10 -7.17 22.89
N GLN A 802 0.95 -8.15 22.57
CA GLN A 802 0.52 -9.52 22.29
C GLN A 802 -0.23 -10.16 23.47
N GLN A 803 0.24 -9.95 24.70
CA GLN A 803 -0.45 -10.41 25.91
C GLN A 803 -1.82 -9.76 26.06
N ASN A 804 -1.91 -8.44 25.79
CA ASN A 804 -3.15 -7.68 25.87
C ASN A 804 -4.15 -8.11 24.79
N VAL A 805 -3.68 -8.42 23.56
CA VAL A 805 -4.52 -8.99 22.50
C VAL A 805 -5.08 -10.35 22.94
N ALA A 806 -4.24 -11.23 23.48
CA ALA A 806 -4.69 -12.54 23.96
C ALA A 806 -5.71 -12.41 25.11
N ALA A 807 -5.48 -11.51 26.06
CA ALA A 807 -6.39 -11.23 27.17
C ALA A 807 -7.72 -10.62 26.69
N MET A 808 -7.67 -9.68 25.74
CA MET A 808 -8.85 -9.08 25.12
C MET A 808 -9.70 -10.14 24.43
N VAL A 809 -9.09 -11.04 23.65
CA VAL A 809 -9.81 -12.14 22.99
C VAL A 809 -10.39 -13.11 24.02
N ALA A 810 -9.60 -13.50 25.03
CA ALA A 810 -10.02 -14.42 26.08
C ALA A 810 -11.14 -13.86 26.98
N SER A 811 -11.24 -12.54 27.11
CA SER A 811 -12.27 -11.87 27.92
C SER A 811 -13.69 -12.09 27.38
N ASN A 812 -13.82 -12.33 26.06
CA ASN A 812 -15.11 -12.43 25.37
C ASN A 812 -16.05 -11.24 25.65
N GLU A 813 -15.49 -10.07 25.96
CA GLU A 813 -16.27 -8.87 26.20
C GLU A 813 -17.00 -8.43 24.93
N PRO A 814 -18.21 -7.84 25.04
CA PRO A 814 -19.00 -7.47 23.89
C PRO A 814 -18.26 -6.56 22.89
N TRP A 815 -17.43 -5.66 23.42
CA TRP A 815 -16.56 -4.79 22.62
C TRP A 815 -15.09 -5.06 22.89
N GLN A 816 -14.34 -5.38 21.84
CA GLN A 816 -12.88 -5.50 21.86
C GLN A 816 -12.29 -4.28 21.15
N LEU A 817 -11.75 -3.33 21.89
CA LEU A 817 -11.46 -1.98 21.42
C LEU A 817 -9.97 -1.71 21.25
N ILE A 818 -9.61 -1.13 20.12
CA ILE A 818 -8.25 -0.71 19.80
C ILE A 818 -8.17 0.82 19.88
N THR A 819 -7.34 1.31 20.80
CA THR A 819 -7.02 2.73 20.97
C THR A 819 -5.59 2.98 20.49
N THR A 820 -5.37 3.32 19.22
CA THR A 820 -6.32 3.72 18.14
C THR A 820 -5.84 3.17 16.79
N PHE A 821 -6.63 3.27 15.72
CA PHE A 821 -6.13 2.97 14.38
C PHE A 821 -5.08 4.00 13.94
N ASN A 822 -5.43 5.29 13.87
CA ASN A 822 -4.60 6.33 13.26
C ASN A 822 -4.54 7.66 14.05
N GLU A 823 -4.62 7.63 15.38
CA GLU A 823 -4.48 8.86 16.17
C GLU A 823 -3.01 9.23 16.39
N TRP A 824 -2.44 9.90 15.38
CA TRP A 824 -1.02 10.20 15.34
C TRP A 824 -0.60 11.28 16.34
N LEU A 825 -1.49 12.20 16.74
CA LEU A 825 -1.12 13.30 17.66
C LEU A 825 -0.92 12.79 19.07
N GLU A 826 -1.66 11.74 19.44
CA GLU A 826 -1.48 11.02 20.70
C GLU A 826 -0.44 9.90 20.58
N GLY A 827 -0.03 9.54 19.37
CA GLY A 827 0.93 8.46 19.17
C GLY A 827 0.39 7.09 19.58
N THR A 828 -0.93 6.91 19.55
CA THR A 828 -1.66 5.68 19.94
C THR A 828 -1.98 4.77 18.75
N SER A 829 -1.63 5.21 17.53
CA SER A 829 -1.88 4.53 16.25
C SER A 829 -1.34 3.08 16.19
N VAL A 830 -2.12 2.15 15.64
CA VAL A 830 -1.67 0.82 15.20
C VAL A 830 -1.43 0.73 13.70
N GLU A 831 -1.85 1.75 12.92
CA GLU A 831 -1.54 1.88 11.50
C GLU A 831 -0.03 1.71 11.28
N ASN A 832 0.36 1.10 10.15
CA ASN A 832 1.76 0.86 9.84
C ASN A 832 2.59 2.15 9.96
N ALA A 833 3.79 2.05 10.53
CA ALA A 833 4.75 3.14 10.63
C ALA A 833 6.17 2.61 10.46
N VAL A 834 7.11 3.50 10.10
CA VAL A 834 8.54 3.17 9.96
C VAL A 834 9.08 2.49 11.23
N GLU A 835 8.65 2.94 12.40
CA GLU A 835 9.14 2.47 13.70
C GLU A 835 8.68 1.05 14.06
N TRP A 836 7.64 0.54 13.40
CA TRP A 836 7.11 -0.81 13.64
C TRP A 836 6.74 -1.54 12.34
N GLN A 837 7.54 -1.33 11.29
CA GLN A 837 7.38 -2.06 10.03
C GLN A 837 7.51 -3.56 10.25
N SER A 838 6.81 -4.32 9.41
CA SER A 838 6.88 -5.76 9.40
C SER A 838 6.87 -6.32 7.98
N ALA A 839 7.22 -7.59 7.84
CA ALA A 839 7.30 -8.27 6.55
C ALA A 839 5.95 -8.34 5.81
N SER A 840 4.82 -8.20 6.52
CA SER A 840 3.48 -8.15 5.91
C SER A 840 3.17 -6.81 5.24
N GLY A 841 3.98 -5.77 5.50
CA GLY A 841 3.69 -4.40 5.08
C GLY A 841 2.60 -3.70 5.92
N GLN A 842 1.99 -4.38 6.89
CA GLN A 842 0.90 -3.85 7.73
C GLN A 842 1.37 -3.38 9.11
N GLY A 843 2.61 -3.69 9.49
CA GLY A 843 3.20 -3.28 10.76
C GLY A 843 2.94 -4.28 11.89
N THR A 844 3.86 -4.33 12.86
CA THR A 844 3.90 -5.39 13.87
C THR A 844 2.68 -5.42 14.79
N TYR A 845 2.02 -4.28 15.03
CA TYR A 845 0.83 -4.21 15.89
C TYR A 845 -0.41 -4.83 15.22
N LEU A 846 -0.61 -4.59 13.92
CA LEU A 846 -1.67 -5.25 13.15
C LEU A 846 -1.37 -6.74 12.93
N ASP A 847 -0.10 -7.12 12.73
CA ASP A 847 0.29 -8.54 12.69
C ASP A 847 -0.06 -9.29 13.98
N ALA A 848 0.22 -8.66 15.13
CA ALA A 848 -0.10 -9.24 16.44
C ALA A 848 -1.61 -9.33 16.70
N LEU A 849 -2.43 -8.46 16.11
CA LEU A 849 -3.89 -8.56 16.18
C LEU A 849 -4.45 -9.68 15.29
N ARG A 850 -3.75 -9.98 14.18
CA ARG A 850 -4.15 -11.00 13.20
C ARG A 850 -3.88 -12.42 13.68
N GLY A 851 -2.71 -12.63 14.29
CA GLY A 851 -2.27 -13.89 14.89
C GLY A 851 -3.19 -14.34 16.00
#